data_AF-A0A3B0ZIY5-F1
#
_entry.id   AF-A0A3B0ZIY5-F1
#
_cell.length_a   1.000
_cell.length_b   1.000
_cell.length_c   1.000
_cell.angle_alpha   90.00
_cell.angle_beta   90.00
_cell.angle_gamma   90.00
#
_symmetry.space_group_name_H-M   'P 1'
#
loop_
_entity.id
_entity.type
_entity.pdbx_description
1 polymer ?
#
loop_
_entity_poly.entity_id
_entity_poly.type
_entity_poly.pdbx_seq_one_letter_code
_entity_poly.pdbx_strand_id
1 'polypeptide(L)'
;MTDSDNNKEKGKSPQISNQSGEQDKTRIYQKAAQSDKTRISQRPTTPVDKPEPSNKQPSQAASDVTRFQPPAKKPTHLRSSHQDNSNNANDKTQFRAPSSHRPPASEKPQPTSEKQILKGRFELESILGTGGMGVVYKARDRLKVEAQDRDPYVAIKVLSEEFKTHPEAFIALQRESRKAQRIAHPSTVKVYDFDRDGDIVFMTMEYMVGKPLDQMVRQYHATGLPRDDAWVILSGICSALAHAHHEKIVHSDFKPGNVFITNSGMAKIFDFGIARAVAKIDRHADTPQDQTVFDPGGLGALTPAYASLEMLQGKTPDVRDDIYALGCVVYEIFTGEHPFDRIPADEAYKKKLKPRRITDISKPQWKAIEASLAFKREDRIESVDEFYRLLTTKKKPKLLLTALLLASMGGAFFAYTQFINTTLPEAAPSVDLNEFEFKIRYQLSQEKIESLLIKPSFSSEWESSIWSELRGLNEMLKGVPDTWYSSTRGKIYQLYVQKITQMMSAGKYSRTKTLIGNGYRYTDDSTLLDNEAIKLTSAIQLKAKKELAKERERQRLAETKRQSSIKQETRSTAKKRDAGLFNIALTNVNRQLKCVAKLNMRDFNIAITKLRTLDNGRYKKLEPELTTNLAQCISAIGRNNPEHALDARRYALRIFQNNTAIMAVMIKERDACDISIAGLGSNGDRAACRDKLTSGGEGPTLVVIPGSGRLKPFAIGKYEVSYTDIAAFCKITDQCDLNKSSNQSYPVTTFDISIVKRYLKWLSKQTQRTYRLPTKREWVYAAKSSNYRLDPNRNCHLSTRGIKKGGELVRTTIGRQNSWGMVNYAGNVQEWVYHTGKKLVAVGGSHNTSMERCTATATVEHSGKADKQTGFRVARELVDI
;
A
#
# COMPACT_ATOMS: atom_id res chain seq x y z
N MET A 1 -43.46 24.38 43.91
CA MET A 1 -43.72 25.81 43.67
C MET A 1 -43.40 26.11 42.22
N THR A 2 -44.38 26.29 41.34
CA THR A 2 -45.84 26.07 41.46
C THR A 2 -46.39 26.02 40.02
N ASP A 3 -47.25 25.06 39.71
CA ASP A 3 -48.68 25.26 39.42
C ASP A 3 -49.06 26.58 38.68
N SER A 4 -49.94 26.58 37.67
CA SER A 4 -50.89 25.53 37.27
C SER A 4 -51.57 25.80 35.91
N ASP A 5 -52.16 24.76 35.30
CA ASP A 5 -53.49 24.74 34.63
C ASP A 5 -53.80 25.61 33.37
N ASN A 6 -54.81 25.30 32.52
CA ASN A 6 -55.73 24.15 32.49
C ASN A 6 -56.20 23.71 31.07
N ASN A 7 -56.74 22.49 31.04
CA ASN A 7 -57.48 21.73 30.01
C ASN A 7 -58.30 22.44 28.90
N LYS A 8 -58.36 21.79 27.71
CA LYS A 8 -59.55 21.15 27.07
C LYS A 8 -59.27 20.77 25.60
N GLU A 9 -59.89 19.79 24.92
CA GLU A 9 -60.60 18.53 25.27
C GLU A 9 -60.85 17.73 23.94
N LYS A 10 -61.30 16.45 24.01
CA LYS A 10 -61.63 15.48 22.92
C LYS A 10 -60.44 14.69 22.31
N GLY A 11 -60.47 13.36 22.20
CA GLY A 11 -61.40 12.40 22.85
C GLY A 11 -61.33 10.94 22.35
N LYS A 12 -61.04 10.00 23.27
CA LYS A 12 -61.29 8.52 23.28
C LYS A 12 -60.61 7.65 22.18
N SER A 13 -59.79 6.62 22.43
CA SER A 13 -59.80 5.44 23.36
C SER A 13 -60.46 4.17 22.74
N PRO A 14 -60.24 2.91 23.22
CA PRO A 14 -59.49 2.43 24.41
C PRO A 14 -58.59 1.14 24.27
N GLN A 15 -57.60 0.96 25.17
CA GLN A 15 -57.28 -0.24 26.04
C GLN A 15 -56.97 -1.67 25.48
N ILE A 16 -56.49 -2.67 26.27
CA ILE A 16 -55.39 -2.80 27.29
C ILE A 16 -55.21 -4.30 27.70
N SER A 17 -53.98 -4.78 27.99
CA SER A 17 -53.63 -6.06 28.69
C SER A 17 -54.05 -7.40 28.01
N ASN A 18 -53.64 -8.63 28.42
CA ASN A 18 -53.03 -9.13 29.67
C ASN A 18 -52.29 -10.51 29.51
N GLN A 19 -51.43 -10.86 30.48
CA GLN A 19 -51.08 -12.21 31.05
C GLN A 19 -50.69 -13.49 30.20
N SER A 20 -49.60 -14.17 30.66
CA SER A 20 -49.28 -15.65 30.72
C SER A 20 -49.51 -16.62 29.54
N GLY A 21 -48.71 -17.69 29.31
CA GLY A 21 -47.47 -18.17 29.96
C GLY A 21 -47.13 -19.66 29.63
N GLU A 22 -45.88 -20.10 29.92
CA GLU A 22 -45.37 -21.51 29.93
C GLU A 22 -45.34 -22.31 28.59
N GLN A 23 -44.52 -23.34 28.32
CA GLN A 23 -43.30 -24.03 28.86
C GLN A 23 -42.72 -24.88 27.66
N ASP A 24 -41.55 -25.54 27.58
CA ASP A 24 -40.20 -25.55 28.19
C ASP A 24 -39.30 -26.52 27.35
N LYS A 25 -37.99 -26.65 27.67
CA LYS A 25 -37.03 -27.75 27.31
C LYS A 25 -36.36 -27.62 25.93
N THR A 26 -35.03 -27.61 25.86
CA THR A 26 -34.15 -28.72 26.30
C THR A 26 -32.85 -28.23 26.96
N ARG A 27 -32.33 -29.02 27.91
CA ARG A 27 -31.19 -28.67 28.79
C ARG A 27 -29.80 -28.86 28.18
N ILE A 28 -28.87 -28.04 28.66
CA ILE A 28 -27.41 -28.28 28.65
C ILE A 28 -27.08 -29.52 29.50
N TYR A 29 -26.09 -30.32 29.09
CA TYR A 29 -25.41 -31.27 29.96
C TYR A 29 -23.88 -31.19 29.78
N GLN A 30 -23.19 -30.77 30.83
CA GLN A 30 -21.80 -31.16 31.07
C GLN A 30 -21.81 -32.43 31.93
N LYS A 31 -20.84 -33.33 31.73
CA LYS A 31 -20.40 -34.25 32.80
C LYS A 31 -18.92 -34.60 32.64
N ALA A 32 -18.26 -34.86 33.75
CA ALA A 32 -16.82 -35.01 33.85
C ALA A 32 -16.34 -36.48 33.72
N ALA A 33 -15.02 -36.65 33.73
CA ALA A 33 -14.33 -37.93 33.57
C ALA A 33 -14.48 -38.90 34.75
N GLN A 34 -14.26 -40.19 34.49
CA GLN A 34 -13.46 -41.06 35.38
C GLN A 34 -12.91 -42.30 34.65
N SER A 35 -12.06 -43.05 35.35
CA SER A 35 -11.32 -44.27 34.97
C SER A 35 -12.25 -45.49 34.64
N ASP A 36 -11.80 -46.66 34.17
CA ASP A 36 -10.63 -47.45 34.64
C ASP A 36 -10.31 -48.74 33.80
N LYS A 37 -9.15 -49.36 34.09
CA LYS A 37 -8.72 -50.79 33.89
C LYS A 37 -8.80 -51.54 32.53
N THR A 38 -7.62 -51.76 31.94
CA THR A 38 -6.92 -53.06 31.69
C THR A 38 -7.69 -54.35 31.30
N ARG A 39 -7.30 -55.05 30.19
CA ARG A 39 -6.56 -56.35 30.20
C ARG A 39 -6.46 -57.13 28.85
N ILE A 40 -5.21 -57.45 28.50
CA ILE A 40 -4.61 -58.55 27.68
C ILE A 40 -5.50 -59.69 27.09
N SER A 41 -5.31 -60.00 25.79
CA SER A 41 -5.28 -61.36 25.20
C SER A 41 -4.56 -61.29 23.81
N GLN A 42 -3.31 -61.77 23.68
CA GLN A 42 -2.83 -63.10 23.25
C GLN A 42 -2.94 -63.45 21.73
N ARG A 43 -1.90 -64.15 21.23
CA ARG A 43 -1.70 -64.65 19.85
C ARG A 43 -2.30 -66.07 19.66
N PRO A 44 -2.38 -66.56 18.41
CA PRO A 44 -1.64 -67.77 18.08
C PRO A 44 -0.42 -67.57 17.13
N THR A 45 0.49 -68.55 17.13
CA THR A 45 1.61 -68.74 16.18
C THR A 45 1.21 -69.85 15.16
N THR A 46 2.00 -70.46 14.26
CA THR A 46 3.45 -70.77 14.05
C THR A 46 3.56 -71.47 12.65
N PRO A 47 4.67 -72.04 12.12
CA PRO A 47 6.10 -71.66 12.08
C PRO A 47 6.82 -71.88 10.69
N VAL A 48 8.12 -71.56 10.62
CA VAL A 48 9.21 -72.03 9.68
C VAL A 48 9.05 -71.88 8.14
N ASP A 49 10.11 -71.85 7.30
CA ASP A 49 11.49 -72.36 7.49
C ASP A 49 12.64 -71.47 6.97
N LYS A 50 13.90 -71.86 7.24
CA LYS A 50 15.17 -71.15 6.91
C LYS A 50 16.26 -72.14 6.44
N PRO A 51 17.27 -71.73 5.65
CA PRO A 51 18.64 -71.68 6.21
C PRO A 51 19.54 -70.54 5.66
N GLU A 52 20.86 -70.61 5.94
CA GLU A 52 21.86 -69.53 5.88
C GLU A 52 23.04 -69.83 4.87
N PRO A 53 24.31 -69.34 5.03
CA PRO A 53 24.77 -68.02 4.57
C PRO A 53 26.14 -67.98 3.82
N SER A 54 26.52 -66.80 3.28
CA SER A 54 27.91 -66.25 3.28
C SER A 54 27.87 -64.76 2.83
N ASN A 55 28.66 -63.77 3.27
CA ASN A 55 29.93 -63.62 4.02
C ASN A 55 31.22 -63.44 3.19
N LYS A 56 31.65 -62.18 2.98
CA LYS A 56 33.05 -61.69 3.18
C LYS A 56 33.16 -60.15 3.14
N GLN A 57 34.34 -59.62 3.47
CA GLN A 57 34.62 -58.23 3.90
C GLN A 57 35.77 -57.56 3.05
N PRO A 58 36.40 -56.39 3.37
CA PRO A 58 36.68 -55.36 2.35
C PRO A 58 38.16 -54.91 2.17
N SER A 59 38.40 -53.97 1.24
CA SER A 59 39.56 -53.05 1.14
C SER A 59 39.10 -51.77 0.40
N GLN A 60 39.44 -50.51 0.70
CA GLN A 60 40.62 -49.77 1.24
C GLN A 60 41.63 -49.22 0.20
N ALA A 61 41.70 -47.87 0.18
CA ALA A 61 42.87 -46.99 0.06
C ALA A 61 43.48 -46.57 -1.32
N ALA A 62 44.04 -45.34 -1.30
CA ALA A 62 45.05 -44.71 -2.18
C ALA A 62 44.69 -44.39 -3.66
N SER A 63 45.37 -43.45 -4.36
CA SER A 63 45.99 -42.14 -4.01
C SER A 63 46.39 -41.37 -5.30
N ASP A 64 46.91 -40.14 -5.16
CA ASP A 64 47.70 -39.32 -6.12
C ASP A 64 47.10 -38.91 -7.50
N VAL A 65 47.09 -37.66 -8.01
CA VAL A 65 47.88 -36.40 -7.92
C VAL A 65 48.71 -36.10 -9.21
N THR A 66 48.55 -34.89 -9.76
CA THR A 66 49.26 -34.25 -10.91
C THR A 66 49.10 -34.90 -12.31
N ARG A 67 48.70 -34.23 -13.41
CA ARG A 67 49.01 -32.92 -14.06
C ARG A 67 50.09 -33.04 -15.15
N PHE A 68 49.76 -32.72 -16.41
CA PHE A 68 50.62 -31.95 -17.36
C PHE A 68 49.79 -31.23 -18.45
N GLN A 69 50.43 -30.44 -19.33
CA GLN A 69 49.79 -29.35 -20.11
C GLN A 69 50.37 -29.24 -21.57
N PRO A 70 50.21 -28.15 -22.38
CA PRO A 70 49.63 -28.23 -23.73
C PRO A 70 50.59 -27.91 -24.91
N PRO A 71 50.06 -27.88 -26.15
CA PRO A 71 50.23 -26.71 -27.05
C PRO A 71 48.87 -26.21 -27.58
N ALA A 72 48.58 -24.91 -27.85
CA ALA A 72 49.22 -23.93 -28.76
C ALA A 72 49.14 -24.34 -30.23
N LYS A 73 48.81 -23.53 -31.26
CA LYS A 73 48.60 -22.06 -31.48
C LYS A 73 47.84 -21.94 -32.85
N LYS A 74 47.05 -20.94 -33.29
CA LYS A 74 47.28 -19.49 -33.60
C LYS A 74 45.94 -18.90 -34.21
N PRO A 75 45.83 -17.61 -34.65
CA PRO A 75 44.54 -16.87 -34.68
C PRO A 75 44.08 -16.28 -36.04
N THR A 76 42.89 -15.65 -36.04
CA THR A 76 42.47 -14.60 -37.00
C THR A 76 41.67 -13.48 -36.31
N HIS A 77 41.73 -12.25 -36.82
CA HIS A 77 41.04 -11.06 -36.28
C HIS A 77 39.72 -10.74 -37.02
N LEU A 78 38.75 -10.10 -36.34
CA LEU A 78 38.16 -8.82 -36.79
C LEU A 78 37.29 -8.12 -35.72
N ARG A 79 36.94 -6.85 -36.01
CA ARG A 79 36.19 -5.84 -35.22
C ARG A 79 34.66 -6.05 -35.36
N SER A 80 33.76 -5.49 -34.54
CA SER A 80 33.81 -4.70 -33.28
C SER A 80 32.40 -4.58 -32.64
N SER A 81 32.29 -3.99 -31.44
CA SER A 81 31.12 -3.21 -30.91
C SER A 81 29.72 -3.87 -30.93
N HIS A 82 29.01 -4.07 -29.81
CA HIS A 82 28.74 -3.11 -28.74
C HIS A 82 28.62 -3.76 -27.34
N GLN A 83 28.81 -2.97 -26.28
CA GLN A 83 28.53 -3.37 -24.89
C GLN A 83 27.20 -2.77 -24.40
N ASP A 84 26.21 -3.62 -24.12
CA ASP A 84 25.01 -3.22 -23.36
C ASP A 84 25.31 -3.29 -21.85
N ASN A 85 25.15 -2.16 -21.15
CA ASN A 85 25.62 -1.99 -19.78
C ASN A 85 24.43 -1.89 -18.80
N SER A 86 23.79 -3.03 -18.51
CA SER A 86 22.52 -3.13 -17.76
C SER A 86 22.68 -3.21 -16.23
N ASN A 87 23.50 -2.33 -15.64
CA ASN A 87 23.62 -2.22 -14.19
C ASN A 87 22.36 -1.59 -13.57
N ASN A 88 21.54 -2.41 -12.92
CA ASN A 88 20.28 -1.98 -12.31
C ASN A 88 20.21 -2.44 -10.84
N ALA A 89 20.92 -1.73 -9.97
CA ALA A 89 20.94 -1.95 -8.52
C ALA A 89 20.97 -0.60 -7.77
N ASN A 90 19.86 -0.25 -7.11
CA ASN A 90 19.74 0.97 -6.30
C ASN A 90 18.78 0.72 -5.12
N ASP A 91 19.24 -0.06 -4.13
CA ASP A 91 18.65 -0.09 -2.79
C ASP A 91 19.70 -0.55 -1.75
N LYS A 92 20.74 0.29 -1.54
CA LYS A 92 21.70 0.15 -0.42
C LYS A 92 22.20 1.53 0.04
N THR A 93 21.72 2.00 1.17
CA THR A 93 22.35 3.08 1.93
C THR A 93 23.67 2.59 2.51
N GLN A 94 24.79 3.28 2.26
CA GLN A 94 26.11 2.90 2.77
C GLN A 94 26.47 3.70 4.01
N PHE A 95 26.83 3.00 5.09
CA PHE A 95 27.75 3.51 6.12
C PHE A 95 29.13 2.90 5.92
N ARG A 96 30.18 3.59 6.40
CA ARG A 96 31.59 3.29 6.10
C ARG A 96 32.36 2.99 7.39
N ALA A 97 32.83 1.76 7.52
CA ALA A 97 33.70 1.27 8.59
C ALA A 97 34.89 0.47 7.99
N PRO A 98 35.98 0.17 8.74
CA PRO A 98 37.30 -0.08 8.16
C PRO A 98 37.53 -1.49 7.62
N SER A 99 38.59 -1.63 6.84
CA SER A 99 39.00 -2.83 6.11
C SER A 99 39.85 -3.81 6.94
N SER A 100 39.51 -5.10 6.89
CA SER A 100 40.52 -6.17 6.95
C SER A 100 40.02 -7.45 6.27
N HIS A 101 40.98 -8.20 5.70
CA HIS A 101 40.96 -9.57 5.17
C HIS A 101 39.80 -10.09 4.29
N ARG A 102 40.19 -10.70 3.16
CA ARG A 102 39.33 -11.29 2.14
C ARG A 102 39.66 -12.79 2.01
N PRO A 103 38.73 -13.72 2.33
CA PRO A 103 38.87 -15.13 2.00
C PRO A 103 38.86 -15.36 0.47
N PRO A 104 39.39 -16.49 -0.04
CA PRO A 104 39.28 -16.84 -1.45
C PRO A 104 37.82 -17.04 -1.86
N ALA A 105 37.51 -16.77 -3.13
CA ALA A 105 36.15 -16.88 -3.64
C ALA A 105 35.76 -18.36 -3.84
N SER A 106 34.65 -18.78 -3.23
CA SER A 106 33.99 -20.04 -3.55
C SER A 106 33.37 -19.99 -4.95
N GLU A 107 33.32 -21.14 -5.61
CA GLU A 107 32.76 -21.27 -6.96
C GLU A 107 31.24 -21.09 -6.96
N LYS A 108 30.69 -20.69 -8.12
CA LYS A 108 29.24 -20.67 -8.31
C LYS A 108 28.73 -22.12 -8.39
N PRO A 109 27.70 -22.52 -7.63
CA PRO A 109 27.10 -23.84 -7.78
C PRO A 109 26.59 -24.05 -9.21
N GLN A 110 26.94 -25.18 -9.81
CA GLN A 110 26.25 -25.67 -11.00
C GLN A 110 24.86 -26.23 -10.58
N PRO A 111 23.84 -26.16 -11.44
CA PRO A 111 22.50 -26.64 -11.10
C PRO A 111 22.43 -28.17 -11.15
N THR A 112 22.59 -28.84 -10.01
CA THR A 112 22.12 -30.21 -9.83
C THR A 112 20.59 -30.24 -9.92
N SER A 113 20.04 -31.17 -10.69
CA SER A 113 18.62 -31.17 -11.08
C SER A 113 17.67 -31.79 -10.04
N GLU A 114 18.01 -31.72 -8.76
CA GLU A 114 17.15 -32.19 -7.67
C GLU A 114 16.47 -31.01 -6.99
N LYS A 115 15.14 -30.97 -7.05
CA LYS A 115 14.36 -29.97 -6.30
C LYS A 115 14.47 -30.27 -4.81
N GLN A 116 14.88 -29.28 -4.02
CA GLN A 116 14.88 -29.39 -2.57
C GLN A 116 13.47 -29.64 -2.04
N ILE A 117 13.30 -30.66 -1.18
CA ILE A 117 12.02 -30.99 -0.55
C ILE A 117 12.15 -30.86 0.96
N LEU A 118 11.46 -29.89 1.55
CA LEU A 118 11.44 -29.71 3.01
C LEU A 118 10.41 -30.65 3.66
N LYS A 119 10.79 -31.29 4.77
CA LYS A 119 10.02 -32.32 5.52
C LYS A 119 9.58 -33.51 4.66
N GLY A 120 10.21 -33.74 3.51
CA GLY A 120 9.70 -34.66 2.49
C GLY A 120 8.32 -34.27 1.90
N ARG A 121 7.75 -33.12 2.29
CA ARG A 121 6.38 -32.69 1.97
C ARG A 121 6.33 -31.51 1.00
N PHE A 122 7.21 -30.53 1.17
CA PHE A 122 7.17 -29.26 0.43
C PHE A 122 8.26 -29.23 -0.64
N GLU A 123 7.89 -29.54 -1.87
CA GLU A 123 8.74 -29.49 -3.05
C GLU A 123 8.95 -28.02 -3.47
N LEU A 124 10.15 -27.46 -3.29
CA LEU A 124 10.46 -26.08 -3.66
C LEU A 124 10.58 -25.96 -5.19
N GLU A 125 9.86 -25.02 -5.80
CA GLU A 125 9.79 -24.88 -7.27
C GLU A 125 10.50 -23.63 -7.81
N SER A 126 10.27 -22.47 -7.20
CA SER A 126 10.84 -21.20 -7.70
C SER A 126 10.91 -20.13 -6.61
N ILE A 127 11.86 -19.20 -6.73
CA ILE A 127 11.97 -18.04 -5.83
C ILE A 127 10.90 -17.00 -6.22
N LEU A 128 10.13 -16.54 -5.23
CA LEU A 128 9.17 -15.44 -5.32
C LEU A 128 9.78 -14.10 -4.86
N GLY A 129 10.77 -14.13 -3.97
CA GLY A 129 11.48 -12.93 -3.50
C GLY A 129 12.63 -13.23 -2.54
N THR A 130 13.52 -12.26 -2.37
CA THR A 130 14.71 -12.33 -1.51
C THR A 130 14.80 -11.05 -0.67
N GLY A 131 15.05 -11.17 0.63
CA GLY A 131 15.25 -10.03 1.54
C GLY A 131 16.28 -10.36 2.64
N GLY A 132 16.59 -9.40 3.51
CA GLY A 132 17.62 -9.57 4.55
C GLY A 132 17.37 -10.78 5.46
N MET A 133 16.11 -11.04 5.82
CA MET A 133 15.73 -12.16 6.67
C MET A 133 15.61 -13.52 5.96
N GLY A 134 15.91 -13.62 4.65
CA GLY A 134 15.85 -14.87 3.89
C GLY A 134 15.13 -14.83 2.55
N VAL A 135 14.71 -16.00 2.06
CA VAL A 135 14.20 -16.23 0.70
C VAL A 135 12.79 -16.82 0.73
N VAL A 136 11.88 -16.25 -0.05
CA VAL A 136 10.52 -16.75 -0.24
C VAL A 136 10.44 -17.59 -1.51
N TYR A 137 9.97 -18.81 -1.40
CA TYR A 137 9.75 -19.77 -2.48
C TYR A 137 8.26 -20.01 -2.72
N LYS A 138 7.90 -20.31 -3.98
CA LYS A 138 6.72 -21.10 -4.32
C LYS A 138 7.08 -22.56 -4.11
N ALA A 139 6.27 -23.26 -3.33
CA ALA A 139 6.41 -24.70 -3.09
C ALA A 139 5.11 -25.44 -3.39
N ARG A 140 5.24 -26.72 -3.72
CA ARG A 140 4.13 -27.64 -3.94
C ARG A 140 4.01 -28.56 -2.73
N ASP A 141 2.85 -28.54 -2.08
CA ASP A 141 2.55 -29.37 -0.92
C ASP A 141 2.09 -30.76 -1.40
N ARG A 142 2.96 -31.77 -1.25
CA ARG A 142 2.69 -33.14 -1.71
C ARG A 142 1.44 -33.74 -1.08
N LEU A 143 1.10 -33.36 0.17
CA LEU A 143 -0.10 -33.84 0.85
C LEU A 143 -1.38 -33.29 0.20
N LYS A 144 -1.36 -32.04 -0.27
CA LYS A 144 -2.46 -31.47 -1.08
C LYS A 144 -2.58 -32.14 -2.45
N VAL A 145 -1.45 -32.52 -3.07
CA VAL A 145 -1.44 -33.23 -4.36
C VAL A 145 -2.08 -34.62 -4.21
N GLU A 146 -1.72 -35.35 -3.15
CA GLU A 146 -2.31 -36.64 -2.79
C GLU A 146 -3.83 -36.53 -2.54
N ALA A 147 -4.25 -35.50 -1.80
CA ALA A 147 -5.65 -35.16 -1.56
C ALA A 147 -6.41 -34.59 -2.79
N GLN A 148 -5.77 -34.50 -3.96
CA GLN A 148 -6.32 -33.96 -5.21
C GLN A 148 -6.87 -32.51 -5.09
N ASP A 149 -6.22 -31.68 -4.27
CA ASP A 149 -6.54 -30.25 -4.16
C ASP A 149 -6.34 -29.54 -5.51
N ARG A 150 -7.21 -28.58 -5.80
CA ARG A 150 -7.16 -27.73 -7.00
C ARG A 150 -6.04 -26.69 -6.93
N ASP A 151 -5.62 -26.30 -5.72
CA ASP A 151 -4.46 -25.43 -5.51
C ASP A 151 -3.46 -26.04 -4.51
N PRO A 152 -2.60 -26.96 -4.96
CA PRO A 152 -1.61 -27.63 -4.13
C PRO A 152 -0.41 -26.74 -3.75
N TYR A 153 -0.42 -25.45 -4.09
CA TYR A 153 0.71 -24.57 -3.84
C TYR A 153 0.61 -23.87 -2.46
N VAL A 154 1.79 -23.52 -1.94
CA VAL A 154 2.01 -22.71 -0.74
C VAL A 154 3.21 -21.78 -0.98
N ALA A 155 3.28 -20.67 -0.26
CA ALA A 155 4.50 -19.86 -0.19
C ALA A 155 5.31 -20.29 1.05
N ILE A 156 6.63 -20.36 0.92
CA ILE A 156 7.53 -20.77 2.01
C ILE A 156 8.66 -19.76 2.14
N LYS A 157 8.75 -19.10 3.30
CA LYS A 157 9.84 -18.18 3.65
C LYS A 157 10.89 -18.95 4.45
N VAL A 158 11.99 -19.30 3.79
CA VAL A 158 13.19 -19.92 4.39
C VAL A 158 14.07 -18.79 4.92
N LEU A 159 14.56 -18.90 6.15
CA LEU A 159 15.31 -17.81 6.80
C LEU A 159 16.82 -17.82 6.46
N SER A 160 17.50 -16.70 6.70
CA SER A 160 18.96 -16.56 6.48
C SER A 160 19.78 -17.39 7.48
N GLU A 161 21.05 -17.64 7.14
CA GLU A 161 21.98 -18.45 7.94
C GLU A 161 22.16 -17.93 9.38
N GLU A 162 22.02 -16.61 9.56
CA GLU A 162 22.08 -15.90 10.85
C GLU A 162 21.04 -16.38 11.87
N PHE A 163 19.93 -16.97 11.40
CA PHE A 163 18.90 -17.55 12.27
C PHE A 163 19.22 -18.98 12.74
N LYS A 164 20.18 -19.67 12.10
CA LYS A 164 20.59 -21.03 12.49
C LYS A 164 21.48 -21.04 13.74
N THR A 165 22.32 -20.02 13.88
CA THR A 165 23.30 -19.90 14.97
C THR A 165 22.71 -19.41 16.30
N HIS A 166 21.43 -19.02 16.33
CA HIS A 166 20.78 -18.43 17.50
C HIS A 166 19.49 -19.20 17.90
N PRO A 167 19.56 -20.19 18.80
CA PRO A 167 18.40 -20.98 19.24
C PRO A 167 17.24 -20.14 19.80
N GLU A 168 17.55 -19.05 20.50
CA GLU A 168 16.57 -18.07 20.99
C GLU A 168 15.75 -17.42 19.85
N ALA A 169 16.36 -17.20 18.68
CA ALA A 169 15.66 -16.64 17.53
C ALA A 169 14.56 -17.59 17.03
N PHE A 170 14.79 -18.90 17.01
CA PHE A 170 13.75 -19.88 16.68
C PHE A 170 12.56 -19.81 17.67
N ILE A 171 12.84 -19.65 18.97
CA ILE A 171 11.81 -19.51 20.01
C ILE A 171 11.02 -18.20 19.82
N ALA A 172 11.69 -17.07 19.56
CA ALA A 172 11.06 -15.78 19.30
C ALA A 172 10.20 -15.80 18.03
N LEU A 173 10.69 -16.41 16.95
CA LEU A 173 9.97 -16.55 15.68
C LEU A 173 8.77 -17.49 15.79
N GLN A 174 8.87 -18.59 16.53
CA GLN A 174 7.72 -19.47 16.79
C GLN A 174 6.67 -18.78 17.68
N ARG A 175 7.08 -17.92 18.62
CA ARG A 175 6.17 -17.04 19.37
C ARG A 175 5.48 -16.02 18.47
N GLU A 176 6.17 -15.46 17.47
CA GLU A 176 5.58 -14.49 16.52
C GLU A 176 4.69 -15.16 15.46
N SER A 177 5.07 -16.33 14.95
CA SER A 177 4.22 -17.16 14.08
C SER A 177 2.86 -17.44 14.72
N ARG A 178 2.88 -17.83 16.01
CA ARG A 178 1.67 -18.03 16.83
C ARG A 178 0.84 -16.75 17.06
N LYS A 179 1.41 -15.56 16.91
CA LYS A 179 0.65 -14.30 16.86
C LYS A 179 0.06 -14.08 15.48
N ALA A 180 0.85 -14.22 14.41
CA ALA A 180 0.38 -14.08 13.03
C ALA A 180 -0.77 -15.05 12.70
N GLN A 181 -0.71 -16.30 13.19
CA GLN A 181 -1.79 -17.29 13.11
C GLN A 181 -3.10 -16.86 13.80
N ARG A 182 -3.06 -15.93 14.77
CA ARG A 182 -4.26 -15.37 15.43
C ARG A 182 -4.89 -14.21 14.66
N ILE A 183 -4.14 -13.52 13.80
CA ILE A 183 -4.64 -12.39 12.99
C ILE A 183 -5.42 -12.92 11.77
N ALA A 184 -6.52 -13.62 12.03
CA ALA A 184 -7.34 -14.31 11.06
C ALA A 184 -8.30 -13.35 10.32
N HIS A 185 -7.76 -12.55 9.39
CA HIS A 185 -8.48 -11.51 8.66
C HIS A 185 -8.36 -11.67 7.13
N PRO A 186 -9.38 -11.32 6.33
CA PRO A 186 -9.31 -11.47 4.86
C PRO A 186 -8.16 -10.70 4.20
N SER A 187 -7.81 -9.53 4.76
CA SER A 187 -6.72 -8.66 4.31
C SER A 187 -5.39 -8.84 5.07
N THR A 188 -5.20 -9.97 5.76
CA THR A 188 -3.86 -10.42 6.20
C THR A 188 -3.46 -11.68 5.43
N VAL A 189 -2.17 -12.01 5.44
CA VAL A 189 -1.65 -13.28 4.91
C VAL A 189 -1.81 -14.37 5.97
N LYS A 190 -2.50 -15.44 5.60
CA LYS A 190 -2.64 -16.64 6.42
C LYS A 190 -1.32 -17.40 6.46
N VAL A 191 -0.61 -17.25 7.57
CA VAL A 191 0.43 -18.19 8.00
C VAL A 191 -0.25 -19.52 8.33
N TYR A 192 0.30 -20.63 7.83
CA TYR A 192 -0.15 -21.97 8.17
C TYR A 192 0.63 -22.49 9.37
N ASP A 193 1.96 -22.60 9.25
CA ASP A 193 2.84 -23.14 10.30
C ASP A 193 4.29 -22.63 10.18
N PHE A 194 5.06 -22.78 11.26
CA PHE A 194 6.48 -22.44 11.35
C PHE A 194 7.26 -23.62 11.96
N ASP A 195 8.24 -24.11 11.21
CA ASP A 195 8.88 -25.42 11.40
C ASP A 195 10.37 -25.36 11.00
N ARG A 196 11.11 -26.43 11.25
CA ARG A 196 12.53 -26.58 10.88
C ARG A 196 12.81 -27.95 10.29
N ASP A 197 13.58 -28.02 9.21
CA ASP A 197 14.03 -29.28 8.61
C ASP A 197 15.55 -29.35 8.62
N GLY A 198 16.11 -30.22 9.48
CA GLY A 198 17.47 -30.03 9.99
C GLY A 198 17.64 -28.62 10.58
N ASP A 199 18.65 -27.90 10.10
CA ASP A 199 18.93 -26.51 10.46
C ASP A 199 18.17 -25.49 9.60
N ILE A 200 17.36 -25.93 8.63
CA ILE A 200 16.61 -25.03 7.74
C ILE A 200 15.30 -24.62 8.42
N VAL A 201 15.26 -23.42 8.98
CA VAL A 201 14.05 -22.83 9.60
C VAL A 201 13.19 -22.17 8.52
N PHE A 202 11.89 -22.46 8.50
CA PHE A 202 10.96 -21.96 7.49
C PHE A 202 9.54 -21.67 8.00
N MET A 203 8.88 -20.70 7.37
CA MET A 203 7.47 -20.36 7.58
C MET A 203 6.65 -20.71 6.34
N THR A 204 5.54 -21.42 6.52
CA THR A 204 4.58 -21.76 5.45
C THR A 204 3.37 -20.82 5.50
N MET A 205 2.91 -20.34 4.34
CA MET A 205 1.80 -19.38 4.23
C MET A 205 1.02 -19.55 2.92
N GLU A 206 -0.15 -18.90 2.80
CA GLU A 206 -0.95 -18.94 1.58
C GLU A 206 -0.15 -18.45 0.35
N TYR A 207 -0.28 -19.16 -0.78
CA TYR A 207 0.30 -18.72 -2.04
C TYR A 207 -0.61 -17.65 -2.67
N MET A 208 -0.07 -16.45 -2.90
CA MET A 208 -0.81 -15.32 -3.47
C MET A 208 -0.40 -15.05 -4.91
N VAL A 209 -1.37 -14.78 -5.78
CA VAL A 209 -1.13 -14.36 -7.17
C VAL A 209 -1.54 -12.89 -7.36
N GLY A 210 -0.59 -12.05 -7.76
CA GLY A 210 -0.73 -10.59 -7.78
C GLY A 210 0.63 -9.90 -7.83
N LYS A 211 0.75 -8.72 -7.20
CA LYS A 211 1.99 -7.93 -7.10
C LYS A 211 2.09 -7.16 -5.77
N PRO A 212 3.30 -6.94 -5.21
CA PRO A 212 3.49 -6.05 -4.07
C PRO A 212 3.00 -4.62 -4.34
N LEU A 213 2.54 -3.93 -3.28
CA LEU A 213 2.04 -2.56 -3.36
C LEU A 213 3.15 -1.57 -3.71
N ASP A 214 4.39 -1.77 -3.28
CA ASP A 214 5.52 -0.92 -3.68
C ASP A 214 5.71 -0.93 -5.21
N GLN A 215 5.69 -2.11 -5.85
CA GLN A 215 5.76 -2.24 -7.30
C GLN A 215 4.56 -1.56 -7.99
N MET A 216 3.39 -1.56 -7.37
CA MET A 216 2.20 -0.89 -7.88
C MET A 216 2.29 0.63 -7.74
N VAL A 217 2.74 1.16 -6.59
CA VAL A 217 2.99 2.59 -6.39
C VAL A 217 4.07 3.11 -7.34
N ARG A 218 5.16 2.36 -7.55
CA ARG A 218 6.21 2.68 -8.55
C ARG A 218 5.65 2.76 -9.98
N GLN A 219 4.58 2.03 -10.31
CA GLN A 219 3.91 2.11 -11.63
C GLN A 219 3.06 3.38 -11.81
N TYR A 220 2.65 4.03 -10.71
CA TYR A 220 1.85 5.26 -10.68
C TYR A 220 2.60 6.44 -10.03
N HIS A 221 3.93 6.47 -10.21
CA HIS A 221 4.81 7.49 -9.62
C HIS A 221 4.47 8.91 -10.10
N ALA A 222 4.36 9.84 -9.14
CA ALA A 222 3.88 11.21 -9.35
C ALA A 222 2.52 11.30 -10.06
N THR A 223 1.61 10.35 -9.82
CA THR A 223 0.16 10.43 -10.14
C THR A 223 -0.73 9.87 -9.04
N GLY A 224 -0.24 8.92 -8.23
CA GLY A 224 -1.08 8.14 -7.33
C GLY A 224 -1.89 7.06 -8.08
N LEU A 225 -2.40 6.09 -7.31
CA LEU A 225 -3.24 5.01 -7.83
C LEU A 225 -4.61 5.56 -8.28
N PRO A 226 -5.29 4.88 -9.24
CA PRO A 226 -6.66 5.24 -9.59
C PRO A 226 -7.58 5.23 -8.35
N ARG A 227 -8.45 6.24 -8.24
CA ARG A 227 -9.19 6.55 -7.01
C ARG A 227 -9.93 5.35 -6.42
N ASP A 228 -10.65 4.59 -7.23
CA ASP A 228 -11.49 3.48 -6.76
C ASP A 228 -10.62 2.33 -6.22
N ASP A 229 -9.58 1.96 -6.99
CA ASP A 229 -8.54 1.00 -6.63
C ASP A 229 -7.86 1.39 -5.29
N ALA A 230 -7.53 2.67 -5.13
CA ALA A 230 -6.94 3.21 -3.91
C ALA A 230 -7.87 3.05 -2.69
N TRP A 231 -9.17 3.32 -2.81
CA TRP A 231 -10.11 3.15 -1.69
C TRP A 231 -10.32 1.68 -1.31
N VAL A 232 -10.34 0.76 -2.27
CA VAL A 232 -10.40 -0.70 -1.99
C VAL A 232 -9.15 -1.16 -1.23
N ILE A 233 -7.97 -0.75 -1.69
CA ILE A 233 -6.69 -1.07 -1.04
C ILE A 233 -6.63 -0.48 0.38
N LEU A 234 -6.99 0.79 0.55
CA LEU A 234 -7.00 1.47 1.85
C LEU A 234 -7.99 0.83 2.83
N SER A 235 -9.19 0.43 2.36
CA SER A 235 -10.17 -0.26 3.19
C SER A 235 -9.62 -1.59 3.72
N GLY A 236 -8.95 -2.38 2.86
CA GLY A 236 -8.33 -3.64 3.28
C GLY A 236 -7.18 -3.44 4.27
N ILE A 237 -6.29 -2.48 4.00
CA ILE A 237 -5.16 -2.15 4.87
C ILE A 237 -5.63 -1.69 6.26
N CYS A 238 -6.54 -0.72 6.32
CA CYS A 238 -7.02 -0.18 7.59
C CYS A 238 -7.75 -1.25 8.41
N SER A 239 -8.59 -2.08 7.77
CA SER A 239 -9.30 -3.18 8.47
C SER A 239 -8.33 -4.23 9.04
N ALA A 240 -7.26 -4.56 8.31
CA ALA A 240 -6.24 -5.51 8.78
C ALA A 240 -5.40 -4.97 9.95
N LEU A 241 -4.93 -3.71 9.86
CA LEU A 241 -4.16 -3.08 10.94
C LEU A 241 -5.04 -2.86 12.19
N ALA A 242 -6.28 -2.38 12.02
CA ALA A 242 -7.24 -2.25 13.11
C ALA A 242 -7.48 -3.59 13.82
N HIS A 243 -7.70 -4.68 13.08
CA HIS A 243 -7.87 -6.01 13.70
C HIS A 243 -6.62 -6.47 14.46
N ALA A 244 -5.42 -6.31 13.90
CA ALA A 244 -4.18 -6.62 14.60
C ALA A 244 -3.98 -5.78 15.88
N HIS A 245 -4.35 -4.50 15.85
CA HIS A 245 -4.28 -3.61 17.01
C HIS A 245 -5.26 -4.00 18.13
N HIS A 246 -6.46 -4.48 17.79
CA HIS A 246 -7.40 -5.05 18.78
C HIS A 246 -6.84 -6.32 19.45
N GLU A 247 -6.14 -7.18 18.69
CA GLU A 247 -5.37 -8.33 19.21
C GLU A 247 -4.06 -7.93 19.93
N LYS A 248 -3.82 -6.62 20.12
CA LYS A 248 -2.63 -6.02 20.78
C LYS A 248 -1.31 -6.32 20.07
N ILE A 249 -1.34 -6.48 18.74
CA ILE A 249 -0.17 -6.75 17.90
C ILE A 249 0.14 -5.52 17.03
N VAL A 250 1.30 -4.91 17.26
CA VAL A 250 1.83 -3.77 16.48
C VAL A 250 2.78 -4.30 15.40
N HIS A 251 2.54 -3.98 14.13
CA HIS A 251 3.29 -4.51 12.99
C HIS A 251 4.77 -4.12 13.02
N SER A 252 5.08 -2.88 13.40
CA SER A 252 6.45 -2.35 13.62
C SER A 252 7.42 -2.35 12.42
N ASP A 253 6.94 -2.64 11.21
CA ASP A 253 7.65 -2.43 9.93
C ASP A 253 6.64 -2.30 8.78
N PHE A 254 5.52 -1.58 9.02
CA PHE A 254 4.51 -1.39 7.99
C PHE A 254 5.07 -0.53 6.84
N LYS A 255 5.00 -1.02 5.60
CA LYS A 255 5.55 -0.37 4.41
C LYS A 255 4.92 -0.93 3.13
N PRO A 256 5.00 -0.24 1.97
CA PRO A 256 4.41 -0.74 0.72
C PRO A 256 4.97 -2.09 0.25
N GLY A 257 6.17 -2.46 0.69
CA GLY A 257 6.76 -3.78 0.41
C GLY A 257 6.09 -4.94 1.17
N ASN A 258 5.49 -4.67 2.34
CA ASN A 258 4.85 -5.67 3.21
C ASN A 258 3.33 -5.76 2.98
N VAL A 259 2.84 -5.22 1.85
CA VAL A 259 1.45 -5.31 1.39
C VAL A 259 1.43 -5.91 -0.01
N PHE A 260 0.69 -6.99 -0.19
CA PHE A 260 0.51 -7.67 -1.47
C PHE A 260 -0.89 -7.36 -2.04
N ILE A 261 -0.96 -6.98 -3.31
CA ILE A 261 -2.23 -6.72 -4.02
C ILE A 261 -2.52 -7.92 -4.93
N THR A 262 -3.57 -8.67 -4.62
CA THR A 262 -3.97 -9.85 -5.39
C THR A 262 -4.55 -9.48 -6.76
N ASN A 263 -4.65 -10.46 -7.66
CA ASN A 263 -5.33 -10.30 -8.96
C ASN A 263 -6.84 -9.94 -8.85
N SER A 264 -7.46 -10.04 -7.67
CA SER A 264 -8.83 -9.55 -7.41
C SER A 264 -8.89 -8.12 -6.86
N GLY A 265 -7.75 -7.44 -6.72
CA GLY A 265 -7.63 -6.09 -6.17
C GLY A 265 -7.64 -6.02 -4.65
N MET A 266 -7.65 -7.16 -3.96
CA MET A 266 -7.62 -7.21 -2.49
C MET A 266 -6.19 -6.99 -1.99
N ALA A 267 -6.02 -6.11 -1.01
CA ALA A 267 -4.77 -5.95 -0.27
C ALA A 267 -4.65 -7.01 0.84
N LYS A 268 -3.45 -7.59 1.00
CA LYS A 268 -3.08 -8.50 2.10
C LYS A 268 -1.76 -8.05 2.75
N ILE A 269 -1.78 -7.82 4.06
CA ILE A 269 -0.59 -7.46 4.85
C ILE A 269 0.15 -8.71 5.33
N PHE A 270 1.50 -8.69 5.30
CA PHE A 270 2.36 -9.78 5.79
C PHE A 270 3.57 -9.26 6.59
N ASP A 271 4.36 -10.17 7.17
CA ASP A 271 5.54 -9.87 8.00
C ASP A 271 5.26 -8.97 9.24
N PHE A 272 4.13 -9.21 9.92
CA PHE A 272 3.85 -8.65 11.25
C PHE A 272 4.91 -9.05 12.28
N GLY A 273 5.58 -8.08 12.91
CA GLY A 273 6.37 -8.25 14.15
C GLY A 273 7.70 -9.02 14.04
N ILE A 274 7.88 -9.88 13.04
CA ILE A 274 8.96 -10.88 12.93
C ILE A 274 10.36 -10.29 13.18
N ALA A 275 10.64 -9.11 12.61
CA ALA A 275 11.94 -8.46 12.71
C ALA A 275 12.29 -7.95 14.13
N ARG A 276 11.31 -7.51 14.92
CA ARG A 276 11.53 -7.00 16.29
C ARG A 276 11.41 -8.08 17.37
N ALA A 277 10.91 -9.27 17.04
CA ALA A 277 10.90 -10.41 17.97
C ALA A 277 12.34 -10.84 18.35
N VAL A 278 13.27 -10.77 17.38
CA VAL A 278 14.70 -11.07 17.58
C VAL A 278 15.38 -9.98 18.43
N ALA A 279 15.23 -8.72 18.02
CA ALA A 279 15.84 -7.52 18.65
C ALA A 279 15.35 -7.18 20.08
N LYS A 280 14.67 -8.12 20.74
CA LYS A 280 14.26 -8.06 22.16
C LYS A 280 14.98 -9.09 23.04
N ILE A 281 15.64 -10.09 22.45
CA ILE A 281 16.37 -11.13 23.18
C ILE A 281 17.52 -10.45 23.96
N ASP A 282 18.27 -9.58 23.29
CA ASP A 282 19.38 -8.75 23.79
C ASP A 282 19.02 -7.79 24.94
N ARG A 283 17.73 -7.69 25.33
CA ARG A 283 17.23 -6.74 26.35
C ARG A 283 16.52 -7.41 27.54
N HIS A 284 16.57 -8.73 27.66
CA HIS A 284 15.98 -9.47 28.79
C HIS A 284 16.96 -10.43 29.50
N ALA A 285 18.26 -10.32 29.21
CA ALA A 285 19.31 -10.90 30.05
C ALA A 285 19.60 -9.98 31.24
N ASP A 286 18.86 -10.11 32.34
CA ASP A 286 19.12 -9.42 33.62
C ASP A 286 20.33 -10.03 34.38
N THR A 287 21.36 -10.48 33.64
CA THR A 287 22.61 -11.07 34.14
C THR A 287 23.82 -10.30 33.57
N PRO A 288 24.69 -9.66 34.40
CA PRO A 288 25.69 -8.70 33.92
C PRO A 288 26.85 -9.26 33.07
N GLN A 289 26.89 -10.57 32.79
CA GLN A 289 28.07 -11.27 32.30
C GLN A 289 28.05 -11.61 30.80
N ASP A 290 26.90 -11.60 30.13
CA ASP A 290 26.78 -12.15 28.76
C ASP A 290 26.08 -11.20 27.79
N GLN A 291 26.72 -10.07 27.52
CA GLN A 291 26.34 -9.17 26.43
C GLN A 291 26.78 -9.77 25.08
N THR A 292 26.03 -10.73 24.59
CA THR A 292 26.17 -11.19 23.20
C THR A 292 25.84 -10.02 22.26
N VAL A 293 26.85 -9.54 21.53
CA VAL A 293 26.72 -8.36 20.65
C VAL A 293 26.01 -8.75 19.35
N PHE A 294 24.71 -8.95 19.46
CA PHE A 294 23.80 -9.07 18.33
C PHE A 294 23.42 -7.67 17.83
N ASP A 295 23.67 -7.36 16.56
CA ASP A 295 23.32 -6.06 15.97
C ASP A 295 21.99 -6.15 15.18
N PRO A 296 20.85 -5.73 15.76
CA PRO A 296 19.58 -5.68 15.02
C PRO A 296 19.57 -4.62 13.90
N GLY A 297 20.57 -3.73 13.82
CA GLY A 297 20.81 -2.87 12.66
C GLY A 297 21.30 -3.67 11.44
N GLY A 298 22.19 -4.64 11.64
CA GLY A 298 22.75 -5.50 10.58
C GLY A 298 21.70 -6.31 9.82
N LEU A 299 20.66 -6.79 10.51
CA LEU A 299 19.55 -7.55 9.93
C LEU A 299 18.58 -6.72 9.06
N GLY A 300 18.72 -5.39 9.03
CA GLY A 300 17.76 -4.51 8.36
C GLY A 300 16.37 -4.53 9.00
N ALA A 301 16.28 -4.76 10.31
CA ALA A 301 15.04 -5.03 11.05
C ALA A 301 14.08 -3.82 11.17
N LEU A 302 14.45 -2.66 10.64
CA LEU A 302 13.67 -1.43 10.58
C LEU A 302 13.89 -0.76 9.22
N THR A 303 12.82 -0.30 8.56
CA THR A 303 12.92 0.47 7.31
C THR A 303 12.91 1.98 7.61
N PRO A 304 14.04 2.71 7.59
CA PRO A 304 14.12 4.04 8.22
C PRO A 304 13.25 5.13 7.57
N ALA A 305 12.86 4.96 6.31
CA ALA A 305 11.95 5.86 5.61
C ALA A 305 10.52 5.84 6.18
N TYR A 306 10.06 4.69 6.70
CA TYR A 306 8.69 4.50 7.21
C TYR A 306 8.62 4.41 8.75
N ALA A 307 9.75 4.17 9.42
CA ALA A 307 9.81 4.09 10.88
C ALA A 307 9.48 5.45 11.54
N SER A 308 8.74 5.40 12.66
CA SER A 308 8.45 6.58 13.47
C SER A 308 9.71 7.12 14.16
N LEU A 309 9.66 8.38 14.61
CA LEU A 309 10.74 8.98 15.40
C LEU A 309 11.05 8.16 16.67
N GLU A 310 10.02 7.58 17.28
CA GLU A 310 10.13 6.76 18.49
C GLU A 310 10.76 5.38 18.19
N MET A 311 10.45 4.78 17.03
CA MET A 311 11.08 3.55 16.57
C MET A 311 12.57 3.75 16.28
N LEU A 312 12.94 4.84 15.62
CA LEU A 312 14.35 5.21 15.37
C LEU A 312 15.10 5.52 16.67
N GLN A 313 14.39 5.96 17.71
CA GLN A 313 14.92 6.13 19.08
C GLN A 313 14.90 4.83 19.92
N GLY A 314 14.54 3.68 19.33
CA GLY A 314 14.58 2.38 20.02
C GLY A 314 13.56 2.21 21.15
N LYS A 315 12.51 3.04 21.18
CA LYS A 315 11.43 3.02 22.20
C LYS A 315 10.50 1.82 22.07
N THR A 316 9.60 1.68 23.04
CA THR A 316 8.52 0.70 23.04
C THR A 316 7.59 0.87 21.81
N PRO A 317 7.25 -0.22 21.10
CA PRO A 317 6.30 -0.17 19.98
C PRO A 317 4.90 0.21 20.47
N ASP A 318 4.16 0.91 19.61
CA ASP A 318 2.85 1.47 19.89
C ASP A 318 2.00 1.46 18.61
N VAL A 319 0.68 1.35 18.73
CA VAL A 319 -0.25 1.42 17.58
C VAL A 319 -0.07 2.72 16.78
N ARG A 320 0.30 3.81 17.46
CA ARG A 320 0.59 5.13 16.87
C ARG A 320 1.91 5.18 16.08
N ASP A 321 2.74 4.14 16.14
CA ASP A 321 3.90 3.99 15.24
C ASP A 321 3.46 3.42 13.88
N ASP A 322 2.61 2.39 13.88
CA ASP A 322 2.01 1.85 12.65
C ASP A 322 1.13 2.91 11.96
N ILE A 323 0.47 3.80 12.72
CA ILE A 323 -0.32 4.92 12.17
C ILE A 323 0.58 5.94 11.43
N TYR A 324 1.80 6.19 11.89
CA TYR A 324 2.76 7.05 11.17
C TYR A 324 3.16 6.42 9.83
N ALA A 325 3.54 5.13 9.87
CA ALA A 325 3.85 4.36 8.67
C ALA A 325 2.65 4.29 7.70
N LEU A 326 1.43 4.10 8.22
CA LEU A 326 0.19 4.14 7.45
C LEU A 326 -0.03 5.52 6.81
N GLY A 327 0.26 6.62 7.50
CA GLY A 327 0.28 7.97 6.94
C GLY A 327 1.18 8.08 5.70
N CYS A 328 2.40 7.54 5.78
CA CYS A 328 3.33 7.49 4.65
C CYS A 328 2.80 6.63 3.49
N VAL A 329 2.25 5.45 3.77
CA VAL A 329 1.68 4.54 2.75
C VAL A 329 0.44 5.15 2.08
N VAL A 330 -0.46 5.77 2.84
CA VAL A 330 -1.66 6.45 2.30
C VAL A 330 -1.26 7.63 1.42
N TYR A 331 -0.25 8.40 1.83
CA TYR A 331 0.30 9.50 1.04
C TYR A 331 0.93 8.97 -0.28
N GLU A 332 1.71 7.88 -0.23
CA GLU A 332 2.26 7.22 -1.43
C GLU A 332 1.16 6.66 -2.34
N ILE A 333 0.07 6.10 -1.80
CA ILE A 333 -1.09 5.64 -2.59
C ILE A 333 -1.74 6.80 -3.35
N PHE A 334 -1.89 7.98 -2.74
CA PHE A 334 -2.54 9.13 -3.38
C PHE A 334 -1.63 10.00 -4.25
N THR A 335 -0.29 9.85 -4.19
CA THR A 335 0.65 10.73 -4.93
C THR A 335 1.67 9.98 -5.80
N GLY A 336 1.99 8.74 -5.46
CA GLY A 336 3.13 8.02 -6.03
C GLY A 336 4.50 8.52 -5.56
N GLU A 337 4.59 9.35 -4.51
CA GLU A 337 5.83 9.86 -3.91
C GLU A 337 5.78 9.77 -2.37
N HIS A 338 6.93 9.64 -1.69
CA HIS A 338 6.99 9.62 -0.22
C HIS A 338 6.79 11.04 0.37
N PRO A 339 6.02 11.23 1.47
CA PRO A 339 5.76 12.56 2.04
C PRO A 339 7.02 13.37 2.39
N PHE A 340 8.10 12.68 2.73
CA PHE A 340 9.42 13.25 3.07
C PHE A 340 10.55 12.79 2.14
N ASP A 341 10.24 12.37 0.90
CA ASP A 341 11.24 11.91 -0.10
C ASP A 341 12.21 10.83 0.44
N ARG A 342 11.65 9.86 1.17
CA ARG A 342 12.33 8.74 1.87
C ARG A 342 13.39 9.15 2.91
N ILE A 343 13.50 10.44 3.27
CA ILE A 343 14.32 10.93 4.39
C ILE A 343 13.76 10.37 5.71
N PRO A 344 14.59 9.78 6.60
CA PRO A 344 14.14 9.25 7.89
C PRO A 344 13.48 10.30 8.80
N ALA A 345 12.60 9.85 9.69
CA ALA A 345 11.76 10.72 10.52
C ALA A 345 12.58 11.68 11.42
N ASP A 346 13.75 11.27 11.92
CA ASP A 346 14.61 12.10 12.76
C ASP A 346 15.29 13.22 11.96
N GLU A 347 15.79 12.91 10.76
CA GLU A 347 16.32 13.91 9.82
C GLU A 347 15.23 14.86 9.33
N ALA A 348 14.05 14.34 8.97
CA ALA A 348 12.92 15.13 8.52
C ALA A 348 12.43 16.10 9.61
N TYR A 349 12.42 15.65 10.88
CA TYR A 349 12.14 16.48 12.05
C TYR A 349 13.23 17.56 12.26
N LYS A 350 14.52 17.19 12.25
CA LYS A 350 15.65 18.15 12.34
C LYS A 350 15.60 19.22 11.25
N LYS A 351 15.26 18.82 10.03
CA LYS A 351 15.10 19.67 8.83
C LYS A 351 13.76 20.43 8.79
N LYS A 352 12.87 20.22 9.77
CA LYS A 352 11.52 20.82 9.87
C LYS A 352 10.68 20.66 8.60
N LEU A 353 10.80 19.50 7.94
CA LEU A 353 10.07 19.20 6.70
C LEU A 353 8.56 19.11 6.96
N LYS A 354 7.77 19.40 5.93
CA LYS A 354 6.31 19.22 5.93
C LYS A 354 5.89 18.52 4.64
N PRO A 355 4.93 17.57 4.70
CA PRO A 355 4.44 16.90 3.51
C PRO A 355 3.69 17.88 2.60
N ARG A 356 3.75 17.71 1.28
CA ARG A 356 3.04 18.59 0.34
C ARG A 356 1.54 18.28 0.39
N ARG A 357 0.69 19.30 0.50
CA ARG A 357 -0.76 19.08 0.52
C ARG A 357 -1.24 18.42 -0.79
N ILE A 358 -1.85 17.24 -0.66
CA ILE A 358 -2.56 16.56 -1.74
C ILE A 358 -3.75 17.42 -2.20
N THR A 359 -3.82 17.72 -3.49
CA THR A 359 -4.84 18.58 -4.11
C THR A 359 -6.18 17.87 -4.27
N ASP A 360 -6.14 16.58 -4.64
CA ASP A 360 -7.27 15.83 -5.22
C ASP A 360 -8.17 15.17 -4.15
N ILE A 361 -7.88 15.45 -2.87
CA ILE A 361 -8.66 15.01 -1.71
C ILE A 361 -9.21 16.22 -0.93
N SER A 362 -10.30 16.00 -0.19
CA SER A 362 -10.95 17.06 0.56
C SER A 362 -10.11 17.55 1.75
N LYS A 363 -10.33 18.79 2.21
CA LYS A 363 -9.60 19.37 3.35
C LYS A 363 -9.61 18.48 4.63
N PRO A 364 -10.73 17.81 5.01
CA PRO A 364 -10.72 16.86 6.14
C PRO A 364 -9.84 15.63 5.89
N GLN A 365 -9.86 15.07 4.68
CA GLN A 365 -9.04 13.91 4.32
C GLN A 365 -7.55 14.24 4.34
N TRP A 366 -7.19 15.42 3.84
CA TRP A 366 -5.83 15.93 4.00
C TRP A 366 -5.44 16.05 5.48
N LYS A 367 -6.30 16.63 6.33
CA LYS A 367 -6.02 16.75 7.78
C LYS A 367 -5.83 15.39 8.47
N ALA A 368 -6.54 14.33 8.05
CA ALA A 368 -6.35 13.00 8.61
C ALA A 368 -4.95 12.43 8.29
N ILE A 369 -4.47 12.61 7.05
CA ILE A 369 -3.12 12.21 6.62
C ILE A 369 -2.04 13.10 7.26
N GLU A 370 -2.29 14.41 7.34
CA GLU A 370 -1.37 15.37 7.97
C GLU A 370 -1.18 15.09 9.48
N ALA A 371 -2.23 14.65 10.18
CA ALA A 371 -2.16 14.28 11.59
C ALA A 371 -1.50 12.90 11.83
N SER A 372 -1.69 11.91 10.97
CA SER A 372 -0.96 10.63 11.11
C SER A 372 0.54 10.80 10.82
N LEU A 373 0.93 11.74 9.97
CA LEU A 373 2.32 12.11 9.67
C LEU A 373 2.99 13.00 10.73
N ALA A 374 2.38 13.24 11.90
CA ALA A 374 3.00 14.04 12.95
C ALA A 374 4.25 13.34 13.54
N PHE A 375 5.37 14.05 13.65
CA PHE A 375 6.64 13.47 14.09
C PHE A 375 6.63 12.95 15.53
N LYS A 376 5.82 13.55 16.40
CA LYS A 376 5.61 13.20 17.81
C LYS A 376 4.42 12.25 17.97
N ARG A 377 4.56 11.16 18.71
CA ARG A 377 3.48 10.19 18.98
C ARG A 377 2.25 10.81 19.67
N GLU A 378 2.44 11.81 20.52
CA GLU A 378 1.36 12.52 21.21
C GLU A 378 0.48 13.35 20.27
N ASP A 379 1.04 13.85 19.15
CA ASP A 379 0.34 14.68 18.16
C ASP A 379 -0.41 13.85 17.09
N ARG A 380 -0.29 12.50 17.11
CA ARG A 380 -0.91 11.59 16.13
C ARG A 380 -2.34 11.20 16.52
N ILE A 381 -3.11 10.82 15.50
CA ILE A 381 -4.39 10.09 15.66
C ILE A 381 -4.16 8.80 16.46
N GLU A 382 -5.08 8.47 17.35
CA GLU A 382 -4.91 7.40 18.33
C GLU A 382 -5.09 5.98 17.78
N SER A 383 -6.02 5.79 16.83
CA SER A 383 -6.36 4.47 16.29
C SER A 383 -6.53 4.46 14.76
N VAL A 384 -6.32 3.29 14.15
CA VAL A 384 -6.52 3.09 12.71
C VAL A 384 -7.99 3.25 12.33
N ASP A 385 -8.92 2.84 13.19
CA ASP A 385 -10.36 3.05 13.01
C ASP A 385 -10.72 4.53 12.99
N GLU A 386 -10.15 5.35 13.89
CA GLU A 386 -10.35 6.80 13.83
C GLU A 386 -9.74 7.40 12.56
N PHE A 387 -8.51 7.02 12.20
CA PHE A 387 -7.88 7.48 10.97
C PHE A 387 -8.75 7.18 9.75
N TYR A 388 -9.25 5.94 9.61
CA TYR A 388 -10.10 5.54 8.50
C TYR A 388 -11.47 6.23 8.53
N ARG A 389 -12.07 6.41 9.71
CA ARG A 389 -13.30 7.19 9.92
C ARG A 389 -13.12 8.65 9.45
N LEU A 390 -12.05 9.32 9.85
CA LEU A 390 -11.74 10.70 9.45
C LEU A 390 -11.46 10.81 7.95
N LEU A 391 -10.84 9.78 7.35
CA LEU A 391 -10.53 9.70 5.93
C LEU A 391 -11.76 9.40 5.04
N THR A 392 -12.82 8.79 5.59
CA THR A 392 -14.03 8.39 4.84
C THR A 392 -15.29 9.22 5.12
N THR A 393 -15.34 9.96 6.24
CA THR A 393 -16.53 10.72 6.66
C THR A 393 -16.92 11.80 5.64
N LYS A 394 -18.03 11.60 4.93
CA LYS A 394 -18.70 12.64 4.14
C LYS A 394 -19.35 13.66 5.09
N LYS A 395 -19.15 14.96 4.84
CA LYS A 395 -19.82 16.03 5.60
C LYS A 395 -21.34 15.97 5.40
N LYS A 396 -22.11 15.91 6.48
CA LYS A 396 -23.39 16.63 6.55
C LYS A 396 -23.09 18.14 6.66
N PRO A 397 -23.94 19.05 6.13
CA PRO A 397 -23.81 20.47 6.40
C PRO A 397 -23.99 20.71 7.91
N LYS A 398 -23.07 21.46 8.52
CA LYS A 398 -23.25 21.97 9.88
C LYS A 398 -23.68 23.44 9.78
N LEU A 399 -24.89 23.73 10.27
CA LEU A 399 -25.27 25.09 10.64
C LEU A 399 -24.48 25.52 11.91
N LEU A 400 -24.62 26.78 12.30
CA LEU A 400 -23.84 27.42 13.36
C LEU A 400 -23.79 26.64 14.69
N LEU A 401 -22.64 26.73 15.36
CA LEU A 401 -22.62 27.23 16.73
C LEU A 401 -21.30 27.98 16.99
N THR A 402 -21.37 29.24 17.41
CA THR A 402 -20.22 30.10 17.72
C THR A 402 -20.47 30.86 19.02
N ALA A 403 -20.06 30.25 20.14
CA ALA A 403 -20.01 30.84 21.47
C ALA A 403 -18.99 30.07 22.33
N LEU A 404 -18.64 30.59 23.50
CA LEU A 404 -17.75 29.99 24.52
C LEU A 404 -16.28 29.79 24.09
N LEU A 405 -15.51 30.89 24.06
CA LEU A 405 -14.06 30.88 24.39
C LEU A 405 -13.52 32.30 24.71
N LEU A 406 -14.14 32.99 25.67
CA LEU A 406 -13.66 34.27 26.22
C LEU A 406 -13.94 34.36 27.74
N ALA A 407 -13.11 33.70 28.55
CA ALA A 407 -12.95 33.94 29.99
C ALA A 407 -11.65 33.26 30.48
N SER A 408 -11.00 33.85 31.49
CA SER A 408 -9.70 33.45 32.10
C SER A 408 -8.46 33.60 31.19
N MET A 409 -7.29 33.98 31.70
CA MET A 409 -6.96 34.60 33.00
C MET A 409 -5.65 35.40 32.83
N GLY A 410 -5.54 36.60 33.40
CA GLY A 410 -4.35 37.45 33.25
C GLY A 410 -4.14 38.38 34.43
N GLY A 411 -3.11 38.11 35.23
CA GLY A 411 -2.71 38.97 36.34
C GLY A 411 -1.56 38.37 37.16
N ALA A 412 -0.35 38.94 37.01
CA ALA A 412 0.81 38.74 37.91
C ALA A 412 2.02 39.63 37.51
N PHE A 413 1.90 40.98 37.51
CA PHE A 413 3.08 41.85 37.40
C PHE A 413 2.90 43.29 37.94
N PHE A 414 2.69 43.46 39.25
CA PHE A 414 2.74 44.79 39.88
C PHE A 414 3.08 44.77 41.38
N ALA A 415 4.18 44.10 41.75
CA ALA A 415 4.60 43.96 43.16
C ALA A 415 6.14 43.87 43.34
N TYR A 416 6.91 44.69 42.60
CA TYR A 416 8.38 44.72 42.71
C TYR A 416 9.00 46.12 42.61
N THR A 417 8.30 47.16 43.07
CA THR A 417 8.85 48.52 43.13
C THR A 417 8.32 49.28 44.35
N GLN A 418 9.15 49.41 45.39
CA GLN A 418 9.24 50.50 46.40
C GLN A 418 9.77 49.94 47.75
N PHE A 419 11.06 50.14 48.02
CA PHE A 419 11.61 50.20 49.39
C PHE A 419 12.89 51.06 49.38
N ILE A 420 13.12 51.87 50.41
CA ILE A 420 13.96 53.08 50.31
C ILE A 420 14.61 53.46 51.67
N ASN A 421 15.68 54.28 51.61
CA ASN A 421 16.36 55.08 52.66
C ASN A 421 17.42 54.46 53.62
N THR A 422 18.70 54.68 53.23
CA THR A 422 19.70 55.59 53.85
C THR A 422 19.87 55.73 55.38
N THR A 423 21.11 55.52 55.86
CA THR A 423 21.85 56.18 56.98
C THR A 423 23.33 55.70 56.91
N LEU A 424 24.38 56.23 57.56
CA LEU A 424 24.85 57.58 58.02
C LEU A 424 26.41 57.51 58.15
N PRO A 425 27.17 58.63 58.26
CA PRO A 425 28.66 58.63 58.30
C PRO A 425 29.28 58.88 59.69
N GLU A 426 30.59 58.64 59.83
CA GLU A 426 31.41 59.05 60.99
C GLU A 426 32.86 59.41 60.55
N ALA A 427 33.58 60.21 61.33
CA ALA A 427 34.95 60.68 61.04
C ALA A 427 35.78 60.89 62.32
N ALA A 428 37.12 60.77 62.22
CA ALA A 428 38.06 60.98 63.32
C ALA A 428 39.29 61.84 62.89
N PRO A 429 39.98 62.56 63.80
CA PRO A 429 40.85 63.70 63.43
C PRO A 429 42.36 63.57 63.80
N SER A 430 43.12 64.65 63.55
CA SER A 430 44.54 64.92 63.88
C SER A 430 45.59 64.17 63.02
N VAL A 431 46.71 64.77 62.59
CA VAL A 431 47.84 65.33 63.37
C VAL A 431 48.50 66.52 62.63
N ASP A 432 49.24 67.37 63.36
CA ASP A 432 50.00 68.53 62.85
C ASP A 432 51.46 68.17 62.48
N LEU A 433 52.04 68.84 61.47
CA LEU A 433 53.44 68.64 61.02
C LEU A 433 53.97 69.78 60.11
N ASN A 434 54.89 70.58 60.66
CA ASN A 434 55.94 71.37 59.99
C ASN A 434 55.61 72.20 58.72
N GLU A 435 55.40 73.51 58.93
CA GLU A 435 55.38 74.57 57.89
C GLU A 435 56.63 74.57 56.97
N PHE A 436 57.80 74.24 57.52
CA PHE A 436 59.05 74.11 56.75
C PHE A 436 59.06 72.92 55.78
N GLU A 437 58.44 71.80 56.14
CA GLU A 437 58.44 70.60 55.31
C GLU A 437 57.51 70.77 54.10
N PHE A 438 56.36 71.43 54.31
CA PHE A 438 55.46 71.83 53.23
C PHE A 438 56.19 72.67 52.17
N LYS A 439 56.95 73.69 52.58
CA LYS A 439 57.62 74.61 51.65
C LYS A 439 58.65 73.92 50.75
N ILE A 440 59.47 73.03 51.32
CA ILE A 440 60.48 72.27 50.55
C ILE A 440 59.79 71.29 49.59
N ARG A 441 58.80 70.52 50.05
CA ARG A 441 58.07 69.57 49.21
C ARG A 441 57.32 70.27 48.06
N TYR A 442 56.69 71.40 48.34
CA TYR A 442 56.00 72.22 47.34
C TYR A 442 56.95 72.67 46.22
N GLN A 443 58.12 73.24 46.55
CA GLN A 443 59.11 73.66 45.55
C GLN A 443 59.65 72.48 44.72
N LEU A 444 59.98 71.35 45.36
CA LEU A 444 60.44 70.14 44.65
C LEU A 444 59.36 69.60 43.68
N SER A 445 58.09 69.66 44.08
CA SER A 445 56.97 69.29 43.20
C SER A 445 56.79 70.28 42.03
N GLN A 446 57.00 71.59 42.24
CA GLN A 446 56.97 72.58 41.16
C GLN A 446 58.03 72.29 40.09
N GLU A 447 59.31 72.18 40.48
CA GLU A 447 60.42 71.89 39.54
C GLU A 447 60.17 70.60 38.75
N LYS A 448 59.71 69.55 39.44
CA LYS A 448 59.44 68.24 38.84
C LYS A 448 58.25 68.28 37.87
N ILE A 449 57.18 69.00 38.21
CA ILE A 449 56.05 69.23 37.30
C ILE A 449 56.51 70.03 36.07
N GLU A 450 57.26 71.12 36.25
CA GLU A 450 57.75 71.94 35.12
C GLU A 450 58.68 71.13 34.20
N SER A 451 59.55 70.28 34.74
CA SER A 451 60.41 69.38 33.96
C SER A 451 59.60 68.43 33.05
N LEU A 452 58.44 67.94 33.52
CA LEU A 452 57.54 67.08 32.75
C LEU A 452 56.77 67.85 31.66
N LEU A 453 56.61 69.17 31.79
CA LEU A 453 55.89 70.03 30.85
C LEU A 453 56.74 70.57 29.70
N ILE A 454 58.07 70.52 29.82
CA ILE A 454 59.00 70.89 28.73
C ILE A 454 58.79 69.99 27.49
N LYS A 455 58.42 68.71 27.68
CA LYS A 455 58.23 67.75 26.58
C LYS A 455 57.11 66.74 26.86
N PRO A 456 55.83 67.13 26.73
CA PRO A 456 54.69 66.29 27.06
C PRO A 456 54.55 65.12 26.06
N SER A 457 54.96 63.92 26.48
CA SER A 457 55.01 62.75 25.59
C SER A 457 53.63 62.13 25.32
N PHE A 458 52.70 62.24 26.30
CA PHE A 458 51.46 61.46 26.34
C PHE A 458 51.71 59.94 26.20
N SER A 459 52.75 59.44 26.85
CA SER A 459 52.89 58.01 27.17
C SER A 459 52.18 57.69 28.50
N SER A 460 51.86 56.42 28.76
CA SER A 460 51.21 55.98 30.00
C SER A 460 51.98 56.40 31.26
N GLU A 461 53.30 56.42 31.15
CA GLU A 461 54.24 56.75 32.22
C GLU A 461 54.20 58.25 32.50
N TRP A 462 54.27 59.08 31.44
CA TRP A 462 54.12 60.54 31.58
C TRP A 462 52.75 60.95 32.10
N GLU A 463 51.67 60.34 31.60
CA GLU A 463 50.30 60.60 32.08
C GLU A 463 50.11 60.18 33.56
N SER A 464 50.82 59.16 34.02
CA SER A 464 50.82 58.74 35.41
C SER A 464 51.66 59.67 36.29
N SER A 465 52.88 60.02 35.85
CA SER A 465 53.76 60.93 36.59
C SER A 465 53.15 62.32 36.76
N ILE A 466 52.71 62.98 35.68
CA ILE A 466 52.16 64.35 35.78
C ILE A 466 50.91 64.41 36.66
N TRP A 467 50.11 63.33 36.66
CA TRP A 467 48.96 63.18 37.55
C TRP A 467 49.36 62.93 39.00
N SER A 468 50.38 62.11 39.24
CA SER A 468 50.86 61.79 40.59
C SER A 468 51.47 63.00 41.29
N GLU A 469 52.31 63.78 40.60
CA GLU A 469 52.91 64.99 41.19
C GLU A 469 51.85 66.06 41.47
N LEU A 470 50.90 66.30 40.55
CA LEU A 470 49.82 67.26 40.79
C LEU A 470 48.87 66.83 41.90
N ARG A 471 48.55 65.53 42.01
CA ARG A 471 47.74 65.03 43.12
C ARG A 471 48.46 65.23 44.45
N GLY A 472 49.75 64.89 44.53
CA GLY A 472 50.56 65.12 45.73
C GLY A 472 50.59 66.60 46.13
N LEU A 473 50.73 67.52 45.17
CA LEU A 473 50.64 68.96 45.43
C LEU A 473 49.25 69.37 45.96
N ASN A 474 48.17 68.84 45.37
CA ASN A 474 46.80 69.12 45.79
C ASN A 474 46.49 68.59 47.20
N GLU A 475 46.99 67.41 47.54
CA GLU A 475 46.90 66.81 48.88
C GLU A 475 47.68 67.63 49.92
N MET A 476 48.85 68.15 49.55
CA MET A 476 49.63 69.07 50.40
C MET A 476 48.93 70.44 50.58
N LEU A 477 48.32 70.98 49.51
CA LEU A 477 47.61 72.27 49.53
C LEU A 477 46.33 72.26 50.36
N LYS A 478 45.74 71.09 50.67
CA LYS A 478 44.54 70.92 51.52
C LYS A 478 43.34 71.83 51.16
N GLY A 479 43.24 72.27 49.91
CA GLY A 479 42.18 73.17 49.43
C GLY A 479 42.46 74.68 49.56
N VAL A 480 43.66 75.08 50.00
CA VAL A 480 44.10 76.48 49.94
C VAL A 480 44.20 76.93 48.46
N PRO A 481 43.59 78.08 48.07
CA PRO A 481 43.68 78.57 46.69
C PRO A 481 45.11 78.94 46.28
N ASP A 482 45.63 78.28 45.25
CA ASP A 482 46.98 78.49 44.73
C ASP A 482 46.95 78.87 43.24
N THR A 483 47.60 79.98 42.89
CA THR A 483 47.59 80.57 41.54
C THR A 483 48.50 79.84 40.56
N TRP A 484 49.64 79.30 41.02
CA TRP A 484 50.57 78.54 40.18
C TRP A 484 49.96 77.17 39.84
N TYR A 485 49.37 76.47 40.82
CA TYR A 485 48.69 75.19 40.64
C TYR A 485 47.51 75.33 39.68
N SER A 486 46.67 76.35 39.88
CA SER A 486 45.53 76.64 39.00
C SER A 486 45.97 76.96 37.57
N SER A 487 47.01 77.78 37.40
CA SER A 487 47.59 78.09 36.09
C SER A 487 48.16 76.84 35.41
N THR A 488 48.92 76.03 36.14
CA THR A 488 49.60 74.84 35.62
C THR A 488 48.62 73.70 35.30
N ARG A 489 47.57 73.51 36.10
CA ARG A 489 46.41 72.66 35.79
C ARG A 489 45.76 73.08 34.45
N GLY A 490 45.51 74.38 34.27
CA GLY A 490 45.02 74.95 33.00
C GLY A 490 45.96 74.75 31.80
N LYS A 491 47.29 74.89 31.97
CA LYS A 491 48.27 74.60 30.91
C LYS A 491 48.20 73.14 30.45
N ILE A 492 48.10 72.20 31.39
CA ILE A 492 48.01 70.76 31.11
C ILE A 492 46.71 70.42 30.38
N TYR A 493 45.59 71.00 30.80
CA TYR A 493 44.31 70.87 30.10
C TYR A 493 44.41 71.25 28.62
N GLN A 494 45.03 72.40 28.30
CA GLN A 494 45.23 72.84 26.92
C GLN A 494 46.11 71.86 26.11
N LEU A 495 47.18 71.33 26.71
CA LEU A 495 48.00 70.29 26.07
C LEU A 495 47.19 69.02 25.76
N TYR A 496 46.31 68.58 26.68
CA TYR A 496 45.40 67.45 26.44
C TYR A 496 44.44 67.74 25.28
N VAL A 497 43.78 68.91 25.25
CA VAL A 497 42.85 69.31 24.16
C VAL A 497 43.56 69.31 22.80
N GLN A 498 44.78 69.86 22.72
CA GLN A 498 45.59 69.82 21.49
C GLN A 498 45.89 68.37 21.06
N LYS A 499 46.26 67.50 22.01
CA LYS A 499 46.59 66.10 21.72
C LYS A 499 45.38 65.26 21.28
N ILE A 500 44.22 65.55 21.85
CA ILE A 500 42.93 64.94 21.49
C ILE A 500 42.57 65.27 20.04
N THR A 501 42.68 66.54 19.66
CA THR A 501 42.47 66.99 18.26
C THR A 501 43.44 66.31 17.28
N GLN A 502 44.72 66.16 17.65
CA GLN A 502 45.71 65.42 16.84
C GLN A 502 45.34 63.93 16.68
N MET A 503 44.85 63.27 17.73
CA MET A 503 44.46 61.86 17.67
C MET A 503 43.12 61.64 16.95
N MET A 504 42.22 62.63 16.98
CA MET A 504 40.99 62.65 16.18
C MET A 504 41.27 62.70 14.68
N SER A 505 42.11 63.63 14.21
CA SER A 505 42.46 63.73 12.79
C SER A 505 43.25 62.53 12.29
N ALA A 506 44.12 61.94 13.14
CA ALA A 506 44.80 60.67 12.87
C ALA A 506 43.90 59.41 12.95
N GLY A 507 42.60 59.56 13.24
CA GLY A 507 41.64 58.45 13.32
C GLY A 507 41.89 57.46 14.47
N LYS A 508 42.68 57.84 15.48
CA LYS A 508 43.12 56.98 16.60
C LYS A 508 42.10 56.93 17.74
N TYR A 509 40.82 56.78 17.40
CA TYR A 509 39.65 56.94 18.28
C TYR A 509 39.75 56.27 19.66
N SER A 510 40.36 55.08 19.75
CA SER A 510 40.54 54.40 21.04
C SER A 510 41.51 55.13 21.98
N ARG A 511 42.60 55.72 21.45
CA ARG A 511 43.53 56.53 22.25
C ARG A 511 42.95 57.92 22.54
N THR A 512 42.19 58.48 21.60
CA THR A 512 41.40 59.71 21.84
C THR A 512 40.48 59.55 23.06
N LYS A 513 39.76 58.42 23.18
CA LYS A 513 38.88 58.15 24.33
C LYS A 513 39.65 58.17 25.65
N THR A 514 40.83 57.56 25.70
CA THR A 514 41.70 57.58 26.89
C THR A 514 42.18 58.99 27.23
N LEU A 515 42.62 59.76 26.23
CA LEU A 515 43.11 61.12 26.42
C LEU A 515 42.00 62.07 26.90
N ILE A 516 40.78 61.95 26.37
CA ILE A 516 39.60 62.68 26.87
C ILE A 516 39.35 62.32 28.35
N GLY A 517 39.29 61.03 28.68
CA GLY A 517 39.08 60.54 30.06
C GLY A 517 40.15 61.00 31.06
N ASN A 518 41.39 61.20 30.60
CA ASN A 518 42.47 61.74 31.43
C ASN A 518 42.46 63.27 31.48
N GLY A 519 42.03 63.95 30.41
CA GLY A 519 41.94 65.40 30.31
C GLY A 519 41.00 66.04 31.34
N TYR A 520 39.87 65.40 31.66
CA TYR A 520 38.90 65.89 32.66
C TYR A 520 39.50 66.15 34.05
N ARG A 521 40.63 65.53 34.39
CA ARG A 521 41.31 65.74 35.67
C ARG A 521 41.86 67.16 35.85
N TYR A 522 42.11 67.85 34.74
CA TYR A 522 42.87 69.10 34.70
C TYR A 522 42.02 70.36 34.47
N THR A 523 40.69 70.24 34.57
CA THR A 523 39.78 71.39 34.44
C THR A 523 38.55 71.21 35.33
N ASP A 524 37.88 72.32 35.62
CA ASP A 524 36.52 72.33 36.18
C ASP A 524 35.48 72.80 35.13
N ASP A 525 35.93 73.47 34.06
CA ASP A 525 35.16 73.69 32.81
C ASP A 525 35.58 72.64 31.77
N SER A 526 34.73 71.63 31.58
CA SER A 526 34.97 70.52 30.65
C SER A 526 34.47 70.74 29.22
N THR A 527 33.89 71.90 28.90
CA THR A 527 33.13 72.14 27.66
C THR A 527 33.89 71.77 26.38
N LEU A 528 35.21 72.00 26.31
CA LEU A 528 36.04 71.63 25.15
C LEU A 528 36.19 70.11 25.00
N LEU A 529 36.33 69.37 26.11
CA LEU A 529 36.43 67.90 26.10
C LEU A 529 35.09 67.25 25.77
N ASP A 530 33.99 67.79 26.28
CA ASP A 530 32.65 67.27 26.00
C ASP A 530 32.31 67.43 24.50
N ASN A 531 32.69 68.55 23.89
CA ASN A 531 32.59 68.76 22.46
C ASN A 531 33.42 67.74 21.65
N GLU A 532 34.65 67.42 22.06
CA GLU A 532 35.46 66.37 21.41
C GLU A 532 34.91 64.95 21.67
N ALA A 533 34.32 64.68 22.84
CA ALA A 533 33.67 63.40 23.15
C ALA A 533 32.44 63.15 22.26
N ILE A 534 31.66 64.20 21.97
CA ILE A 534 30.52 64.16 21.04
C ILE A 534 30.99 63.90 19.60
N LYS A 535 32.06 64.58 19.14
CA LYS A 535 32.67 64.36 17.82
C LYS A 535 33.21 62.93 17.67
N LEU A 536 33.93 62.44 18.69
CA LEU A 536 34.48 61.08 18.75
C LEU A 536 33.37 60.02 18.66
N THR A 537 32.30 60.19 19.44
CA THR A 537 31.14 59.29 19.44
C THR A 537 30.47 59.24 18.07
N SER A 538 30.26 60.41 17.45
CA SER A 538 29.68 60.53 16.10
C SER A 538 30.54 59.83 15.03
N ALA A 539 31.87 60.01 15.09
CA ALA A 539 32.82 59.38 14.16
C ALA A 539 32.82 57.84 14.27
N ILE A 540 32.81 57.31 15.50
CA ILE A 540 32.72 55.87 15.77
C ILE A 540 31.42 55.28 15.21
N GLN A 541 30.27 55.92 15.49
CA GLN A 541 28.97 55.48 14.97
C GLN A 541 28.91 55.48 13.43
N LEU A 542 29.46 56.52 12.79
CA LEU A 542 29.48 56.61 11.33
C LEU A 542 30.35 55.50 10.70
N LYS A 543 31.50 55.17 11.30
CA LYS A 543 32.35 54.06 10.87
C LYS A 543 31.63 52.71 10.99
N ALA A 544 30.97 52.46 12.14
CA ALA A 544 30.20 51.23 12.36
C ALA A 544 29.05 51.05 11.35
N LYS A 545 28.30 52.13 11.06
CA LYS A 545 27.23 52.13 10.05
C LYS A 545 27.75 51.79 8.65
N LYS A 546 28.93 52.31 8.25
CA LYS A 546 29.52 52.06 6.92
C LYS A 546 29.97 50.60 6.73
N GLU A 547 30.60 49.98 7.73
CA GLU A 547 31.01 48.56 7.61
C GLU A 547 29.81 47.60 7.65
N LEU A 548 28.80 47.87 8.48
CA LEU A 548 27.56 47.08 8.51
C LEU A 548 26.80 47.12 7.18
N ALA A 549 26.85 48.24 6.45
CA ALA A 549 26.25 48.37 5.12
C ALA A 549 26.95 47.47 4.08
N LYS A 550 28.29 47.54 4.00
CA LYS A 550 29.11 46.69 3.10
C LYS A 550 28.86 45.20 3.32
N GLU A 551 28.78 44.78 4.58
CA GLU A 551 28.62 43.37 4.92
C GLU A 551 27.23 42.84 4.52
N ARG A 552 26.16 43.63 4.74
CA ARG A 552 24.81 43.31 4.24
C ARG A 552 24.75 43.18 2.72
N GLU A 553 25.49 44.03 2.00
CA GLU A 553 25.57 43.97 0.54
C GLU A 553 26.28 42.70 0.04
N ARG A 554 27.42 42.34 0.65
CA ARG A 554 28.13 41.08 0.37
C ARG A 554 27.24 39.86 0.57
N GLN A 555 26.54 39.80 1.70
CA GLN A 555 25.62 38.70 2.02
C GLN A 555 24.47 38.60 0.99
N ARG A 556 23.92 39.74 0.55
CA ARG A 556 22.87 39.78 -0.49
C ARG A 556 23.35 39.27 -1.85
N LEU A 557 24.57 39.62 -2.28
CA LEU A 557 25.15 39.08 -3.52
C LEU A 557 25.40 37.57 -3.40
N ALA A 558 25.96 37.11 -2.28
CA ALA A 558 26.26 35.70 -2.05
C ALA A 558 25.00 34.83 -2.12
N GLU A 559 23.93 35.23 -1.43
CA GLU A 559 22.66 34.49 -1.43
C GLU A 559 21.98 34.52 -2.80
N THR A 560 22.02 35.65 -3.52
CA THR A 560 21.48 35.76 -4.88
C THR A 560 22.19 34.80 -5.85
N LYS A 561 23.53 34.69 -5.74
CA LYS A 561 24.34 33.75 -6.53
C LYS A 561 24.09 32.29 -6.14
N ARG A 562 23.83 32.01 -4.85
CA ARG A 562 23.44 30.68 -4.36
C ARG A 562 22.09 30.23 -4.93
N GLN A 563 21.08 31.11 -4.89
CA GLN A 563 19.74 30.80 -5.38
C GLN A 563 19.70 30.55 -6.89
N SER A 564 20.47 31.29 -7.70
CA SER A 564 20.53 31.06 -9.14
C SER A 564 21.17 29.70 -9.49
N SER A 565 22.26 29.31 -8.81
CA SER A 565 22.87 27.98 -8.97
C SER A 565 21.90 26.85 -8.63
N ILE A 566 21.23 26.90 -7.47
CA ILE A 566 20.25 25.88 -7.06
C ILE A 566 19.10 25.78 -8.08
N LYS A 567 18.61 26.92 -8.59
CA LYS A 567 17.54 26.97 -9.60
C LYS A 567 17.96 26.41 -10.97
N GLN A 568 19.23 26.52 -11.33
CA GLN A 568 19.78 25.94 -12.56
C GLN A 568 19.98 24.42 -12.42
N GLU A 569 20.52 23.97 -11.28
CA GLU A 569 20.76 22.56 -10.98
C GLU A 569 19.44 21.77 -10.92
N THR A 570 18.46 22.25 -10.14
CA THR A 570 17.11 21.63 -10.04
C THR A 570 16.38 21.56 -11.37
N ARG A 571 16.53 22.56 -12.25
CA ARG A 571 15.97 22.51 -13.62
C ARG A 571 16.64 21.44 -14.49
N SER A 572 17.93 21.15 -14.26
CA SER A 572 18.66 20.11 -14.98
C SER A 572 18.30 18.69 -14.51
N THR A 573 18.12 18.48 -13.20
CA THR A 573 17.75 17.19 -12.63
C THR A 573 16.30 16.84 -12.92
N ALA A 574 15.38 17.82 -12.88
CA ALA A 574 14.00 17.65 -13.36
C ALA A 574 13.96 17.15 -14.81
N LYS A 575 14.66 17.83 -15.73
CA LYS A 575 14.68 17.45 -17.16
C LYS A 575 15.26 16.03 -17.39
N LYS A 576 16.23 15.58 -16.57
CA LYS A 576 16.74 14.20 -16.59
C LYS A 576 15.70 13.20 -16.05
N ARG A 577 15.03 13.52 -14.94
CA ARG A 577 13.96 12.71 -14.33
C ARG A 577 12.79 12.50 -15.30
N ASP A 578 12.33 13.56 -15.95
CA ASP A 578 11.19 13.50 -16.88
C ASP A 578 11.51 12.67 -18.14
N ALA A 579 12.73 12.77 -18.67
CA ALA A 579 13.19 11.92 -19.78
C ALA A 579 13.26 10.43 -19.39
N GLY A 580 13.67 10.12 -18.15
CA GLY A 580 13.62 8.76 -17.60
C GLY A 580 12.19 8.24 -17.45
N LEU A 581 11.30 9.05 -16.88
CA LEU A 581 9.88 8.72 -16.73
C LEU A 581 9.19 8.48 -18.09
N PHE A 582 9.56 9.22 -19.15
CA PHE A 582 9.02 9.00 -20.50
C PHE A 582 9.44 7.63 -21.03
N ASN A 583 10.69 7.23 -20.85
CA ASN A 583 11.17 5.90 -21.27
C ASN A 583 10.46 4.77 -20.50
N ILE A 584 10.16 4.96 -19.21
CA ILE A 584 9.41 3.99 -18.39
C ILE A 584 7.95 3.88 -18.88
N ALA A 585 7.30 5.01 -19.15
CA ALA A 585 5.93 5.03 -19.70
C ALA A 585 5.87 4.33 -21.08
N LEU A 586 6.84 4.61 -21.97
CA LEU A 586 6.94 3.98 -23.29
C LEU A 586 7.21 2.48 -23.17
N THR A 587 8.03 2.05 -22.21
CA THR A 587 8.26 0.62 -21.92
C THR A 587 6.97 -0.08 -21.47
N ASN A 588 6.08 0.61 -20.74
CA ASN A 588 4.78 0.06 -20.38
C ASN A 588 3.84 -0.05 -21.60
N VAL A 589 3.74 1.00 -22.42
CA VAL A 589 2.98 0.96 -23.68
C VAL A 589 3.45 -0.20 -24.57
N ASN A 590 4.75 -0.29 -24.81
CA ASN A 590 5.34 -1.34 -25.66
C ASN A 590 5.17 -2.75 -25.07
N ARG A 591 5.03 -2.89 -23.74
CA ARG A 591 4.69 -4.16 -23.09
C ARG A 591 3.23 -4.57 -23.34
N GLN A 592 2.28 -3.64 -23.26
CA GLN A 592 0.87 -3.90 -23.62
C GLN A 592 0.74 -4.29 -25.10
N LEU A 593 1.53 -3.65 -25.98
CA LEU A 593 1.61 -3.94 -27.41
C LEU A 593 2.32 -5.27 -27.77
N LYS A 594 2.75 -6.08 -26.78
CA LYS A 594 3.16 -7.47 -27.03
C LYS A 594 1.98 -8.44 -27.15
N CYS A 595 0.75 -7.98 -26.94
CA CYS A 595 -0.50 -8.71 -27.25
C CYS A 595 -0.70 -10.05 -26.54
N VAL A 596 0.00 -10.27 -25.41
CA VAL A 596 -0.09 -11.51 -24.63
C VAL A 596 -1.36 -11.53 -23.78
N ALA A 597 -2.32 -12.36 -24.19
CA ALA A 597 -3.52 -12.80 -23.46
C ALA A 597 -4.55 -11.73 -23.01
N LYS A 598 -4.16 -10.59 -22.44
CA LYS A 598 -5.07 -9.51 -22.03
C LYS A 598 -4.45 -8.11 -22.19
N LEU A 599 -4.78 -7.44 -23.29
CA LEU A 599 -4.54 -6.00 -23.48
C LEU A 599 -5.39 -5.19 -22.49
N ASN A 600 -4.77 -4.45 -21.56
CA ASN A 600 -5.47 -3.59 -20.62
C ASN A 600 -5.55 -2.14 -21.14
N MET A 601 -6.71 -1.76 -21.67
CA MET A 601 -6.93 -0.42 -22.22
C MET A 601 -6.94 0.70 -21.17
N ARG A 602 -7.17 0.41 -19.87
CA ARG A 602 -7.09 1.41 -18.79
C ARG A 602 -5.62 1.79 -18.54
N ASP A 603 -4.76 0.79 -18.35
CA ASP A 603 -3.31 1.00 -18.18
C ASP A 603 -2.68 1.63 -19.43
N PHE A 604 -3.10 1.18 -20.62
CA PHE A 604 -2.66 1.75 -21.89
C PHE A 604 -3.00 3.24 -22.00
N ASN A 605 -4.24 3.64 -21.67
CA ASN A 605 -4.65 5.05 -21.67
C ASN A 605 -3.85 5.90 -20.67
N ILE A 606 -3.59 5.38 -19.47
CA ILE A 606 -2.78 6.04 -18.44
C ILE A 606 -1.35 6.26 -18.97
N ALA A 607 -0.75 5.24 -19.59
CA ALA A 607 0.61 5.33 -20.13
C ALA A 607 0.70 6.30 -21.33
N ILE A 608 -0.26 6.29 -22.26
CA ILE A 608 -0.36 7.27 -23.36
C ILE A 608 -0.52 8.70 -22.82
N THR A 609 -1.36 8.89 -21.79
CA THR A 609 -1.56 10.20 -21.14
C THR A 609 -0.27 10.68 -20.46
N LYS A 610 0.52 9.78 -19.86
CA LYS A 610 1.82 10.10 -19.26
C LYS A 610 2.86 10.47 -20.33
N LEU A 611 2.86 9.83 -21.50
CA LEU A 611 3.72 10.23 -22.62
C LEU A 611 3.35 11.62 -23.16
N ARG A 612 2.06 11.87 -23.41
CA ARG A 612 1.53 13.18 -23.86
C ARG A 612 1.88 14.32 -22.90
N THR A 613 1.93 14.06 -21.59
CA THR A 613 2.23 15.07 -20.55
C THR A 613 3.72 15.27 -20.25
N LEU A 614 4.56 14.23 -20.39
CA LEU A 614 6.01 14.34 -20.18
C LEU A 614 6.76 14.95 -21.37
N ASP A 615 6.46 14.53 -22.61
CA ASP A 615 7.03 15.11 -23.82
C ASP A 615 6.08 14.90 -25.01
N ASN A 616 5.17 15.85 -25.20
CA ASN A 616 4.22 15.86 -26.32
C ASN A 616 4.94 15.89 -27.69
N GLY A 617 6.12 16.49 -27.78
CA GLY A 617 6.90 16.61 -29.03
C GLY A 617 7.49 15.27 -29.46
N ARG A 618 8.03 14.49 -28.51
CA ARG A 618 8.48 13.12 -28.74
C ARG A 618 7.32 12.15 -28.90
N TYR A 619 6.23 12.33 -28.13
CA TYR A 619 5.02 11.51 -28.25
C TYR A 619 4.40 11.56 -29.65
N LYS A 620 4.22 12.75 -30.24
CA LYS A 620 3.62 12.92 -31.58
C LYS A 620 4.38 12.18 -32.70
N LYS A 621 5.69 11.93 -32.52
CA LYS A 621 6.50 11.14 -33.46
C LYS A 621 6.29 9.63 -33.34
N LEU A 622 5.82 9.15 -32.18
CA LEU A 622 5.58 7.73 -31.88
C LEU A 622 4.11 7.33 -32.10
N GLU A 623 3.16 8.26 -32.00
CA GLU A 623 1.71 8.01 -32.11
C GLU A 623 1.29 7.19 -33.37
N PRO A 624 1.87 7.37 -34.58
CA PRO A 624 1.56 6.53 -35.74
C PRO A 624 1.98 5.06 -35.58
N GLU A 625 3.16 4.81 -35.00
CA GLU A 625 3.67 3.46 -34.73
C GLU A 625 2.82 2.78 -33.64
N LEU A 626 2.56 3.49 -32.54
CA LEU A 626 1.79 2.99 -31.41
C LEU A 626 0.34 2.63 -31.80
N THR A 627 -0.29 3.43 -32.67
CA THR A 627 -1.65 3.14 -33.16
C THR A 627 -1.69 2.00 -34.17
N THR A 628 -0.67 1.87 -35.03
CA THR A 628 -0.52 0.74 -35.96
C THR A 628 -0.33 -0.58 -35.21
N ASN A 629 0.59 -0.61 -34.25
CA ASN A 629 0.84 -1.78 -33.39
C ASN A 629 -0.42 -2.13 -32.57
N LEU A 630 -1.17 -1.14 -32.07
CA LEU A 630 -2.42 -1.37 -31.35
C LEU A 630 -3.51 -1.98 -32.26
N ALA A 631 -3.64 -1.52 -33.50
CA ALA A 631 -4.59 -2.06 -34.46
C ALA A 631 -4.29 -3.54 -34.80
N GLN A 632 -3.01 -3.87 -35.04
CA GLN A 632 -2.55 -5.26 -35.19
C GLN A 632 -2.86 -6.10 -33.94
N CYS A 633 -2.63 -5.54 -32.75
CA CYS A 633 -2.90 -6.20 -31.47
C CYS A 633 -4.37 -6.58 -31.29
N ILE A 634 -5.27 -5.63 -31.58
CA ILE A 634 -6.73 -5.83 -31.52
C ILE A 634 -7.16 -6.88 -32.56
N SER A 635 -6.60 -6.86 -33.77
CA SER A 635 -6.85 -7.88 -34.80
C SER A 635 -6.43 -9.28 -34.35
N ALA A 636 -5.25 -9.40 -33.73
CA ALA A 636 -4.74 -10.67 -33.21
C ALA A 636 -5.62 -11.23 -32.08
N ILE A 637 -6.02 -10.39 -31.12
CA ILE A 637 -6.96 -10.76 -30.05
C ILE A 637 -8.31 -11.20 -30.65
N GLY A 638 -8.79 -10.49 -31.67
CA GLY A 638 -10.07 -10.76 -32.34
C GLY A 638 -10.19 -12.12 -33.01
N ARG A 639 -9.07 -12.83 -33.25
CA ARG A 639 -9.09 -14.23 -33.75
C ARG A 639 -9.56 -15.23 -32.70
N ASN A 640 -9.26 -14.96 -31.42
CA ASN A 640 -9.50 -15.88 -30.31
C ASN A 640 -10.60 -15.39 -29.34
N ASN A 641 -10.74 -14.07 -29.19
CA ASN A 641 -11.71 -13.42 -28.30
C ASN A 641 -12.29 -12.14 -28.97
N PRO A 642 -13.33 -12.29 -29.81
CA PRO A 642 -13.96 -11.16 -30.50
C PRO A 642 -14.54 -10.10 -29.57
N GLU A 643 -15.18 -10.47 -28.45
CA GLU A 643 -15.80 -9.50 -27.54
C GLU A 643 -14.74 -8.59 -26.89
N HIS A 644 -13.64 -9.16 -26.40
CA HIS A 644 -12.53 -8.35 -25.84
C HIS A 644 -11.88 -7.48 -26.92
N ALA A 645 -11.74 -7.97 -28.15
CA ALA A 645 -11.24 -7.15 -29.26
C ALA A 645 -12.19 -5.98 -29.61
N LEU A 646 -13.51 -6.19 -29.60
CA LEU A 646 -14.51 -5.16 -29.87
C LEU A 646 -14.50 -4.07 -28.80
N ASP A 647 -14.43 -4.46 -27.52
CA ASP A 647 -14.28 -3.52 -26.40
C ASP A 647 -12.93 -2.79 -26.44
N ALA A 648 -11.84 -3.48 -26.76
CA ALA A 648 -10.52 -2.86 -26.92
C ALA A 648 -10.52 -1.82 -28.05
N ARG A 649 -11.13 -2.14 -29.21
CA ARG A 649 -11.33 -1.21 -30.34
C ARG A 649 -12.16 0.01 -29.92
N ARG A 650 -13.28 -0.21 -29.22
CA ARG A 650 -14.16 0.87 -28.73
C ARG A 650 -13.44 1.79 -27.75
N TYR A 651 -12.56 1.24 -26.90
CA TYR A 651 -11.75 2.04 -25.96
C TYR A 651 -10.60 2.77 -26.67
N ALA A 652 -9.92 2.12 -27.62
CA ALA A 652 -8.82 2.70 -28.38
C ALA A 652 -9.24 3.95 -29.17
N LEU A 653 -10.43 3.93 -29.79
CA LEU A 653 -11.00 5.08 -30.51
C LEU A 653 -11.35 6.28 -29.60
N ARG A 654 -11.40 6.11 -28.28
CA ARG A 654 -11.51 7.22 -27.31
C ARG A 654 -10.15 7.89 -27.03
N ILE A 655 -9.06 7.11 -27.10
CA ILE A 655 -7.68 7.56 -26.86
C ILE A 655 -7.11 8.24 -28.12
N PHE A 656 -7.43 7.67 -29.29
CA PHE A 656 -7.03 8.11 -30.62
C PHE A 656 -8.28 8.33 -31.47
N GLN A 657 -8.89 9.50 -31.30
CA GLN A 657 -10.10 9.88 -32.03
C GLN A 657 -9.82 9.88 -33.53
N ASN A 658 -10.76 9.34 -34.32
CA ASN A 658 -10.72 9.23 -35.78
C ASN A 658 -9.47 8.52 -36.36
N ASN A 659 -8.77 7.69 -35.59
CA ASN A 659 -7.62 6.93 -36.10
C ASN A 659 -8.06 5.83 -37.09
N THR A 660 -7.69 6.00 -38.36
CA THR A 660 -8.09 5.12 -39.48
C THR A 660 -7.61 3.67 -39.32
N ALA A 661 -6.39 3.45 -38.83
CA ALA A 661 -5.84 2.11 -38.63
C ALA A 661 -6.65 1.30 -37.62
N ILE A 662 -7.07 1.92 -36.51
CA ILE A 662 -7.91 1.28 -35.48
C ILE A 662 -9.37 1.09 -35.97
N MET A 663 -9.90 2.03 -36.77
CA MET A 663 -11.22 1.90 -37.38
C MET A 663 -11.29 0.74 -38.39
N ALA A 664 -10.22 0.51 -39.17
CA ALA A 664 -10.14 -0.53 -40.18
C ALA A 664 -10.01 -1.96 -39.61
N VAL A 665 -9.88 -2.15 -38.29
CA VAL A 665 -9.74 -3.48 -37.69
C VAL A 665 -11.07 -4.24 -37.75
N MET A 666 -11.16 -5.16 -38.73
CA MET A 666 -12.26 -6.10 -38.86
C MET A 666 -12.18 -7.20 -37.79
N ILE A 667 -13.29 -7.40 -37.08
CA ILE A 667 -13.45 -8.43 -36.05
C ILE A 667 -14.76 -9.16 -36.37
N LYS A 668 -14.70 -10.47 -36.60
CA LYS A 668 -15.89 -11.31 -36.77
C LYS A 668 -16.42 -11.70 -35.38
N GLU A 669 -17.69 -11.45 -35.10
CA GLU A 669 -18.33 -11.98 -33.90
C GLU A 669 -18.43 -13.50 -33.98
N ARG A 670 -18.20 -14.18 -32.85
CA ARG A 670 -18.29 -15.64 -32.74
C ARG A 670 -19.71 -16.02 -32.34
N ASP A 671 -20.24 -17.09 -32.92
CA ASP A 671 -21.52 -17.66 -32.49
C ASP A 671 -21.43 -18.14 -31.03
N ALA A 672 -22.39 -17.75 -30.18
CA ALA A 672 -22.45 -18.20 -28.79
C ALA A 672 -22.63 -19.73 -28.69
N CYS A 673 -23.30 -20.35 -29.66
CA CYS A 673 -23.51 -21.80 -29.79
C CYS A 673 -22.61 -22.42 -30.87
N ASP A 674 -21.39 -21.92 -31.00
CA ASP A 674 -20.36 -22.44 -31.91
C ASP A 674 -20.11 -23.96 -31.75
N ILE A 675 -19.75 -24.62 -32.86
CA ILE A 675 -19.59 -26.08 -32.95
C ILE A 675 -18.48 -26.63 -32.03
N SER A 676 -17.47 -25.82 -31.67
CA SER A 676 -16.37 -26.27 -30.82
C SER A 676 -16.75 -26.62 -29.37
N ILE A 677 -17.96 -26.26 -28.91
CA ILE A 677 -18.50 -26.71 -27.61
C ILE A 677 -19.46 -27.92 -27.75
N ALA A 678 -19.55 -28.53 -28.93
CA ALA A 678 -20.41 -29.70 -29.17
C ALA A 678 -20.07 -30.87 -28.24
N GLY A 679 -21.10 -31.39 -27.57
CA GLY A 679 -21.00 -32.50 -26.62
C GLY A 679 -20.40 -32.12 -25.26
N LEU A 680 -19.90 -30.90 -25.07
CA LEU A 680 -19.27 -30.46 -23.80
C LEU A 680 -20.28 -30.00 -22.73
N GLY A 681 -21.58 -29.91 -23.03
CA GLY A 681 -22.61 -29.27 -22.20
C GLY A 681 -22.81 -29.85 -20.78
N SER A 682 -22.19 -30.98 -20.46
CA SER A 682 -22.10 -31.54 -19.11
C SER A 682 -21.06 -30.83 -18.22
N ASN A 683 -20.08 -30.12 -18.80
CA ASN A 683 -18.96 -29.44 -18.12
C ASN A 683 -19.34 -28.13 -17.38
N GLY A 684 -20.62 -27.98 -17.00
CA GLY A 684 -21.17 -26.78 -16.36
C GLY A 684 -21.49 -25.63 -17.33
N ASP A 685 -21.90 -24.49 -16.79
CA ASP A 685 -22.54 -23.42 -17.56
C ASP A 685 -21.64 -22.75 -18.61
N ARG A 686 -20.32 -22.92 -18.52
CA ARG A 686 -19.35 -22.45 -19.55
C ARG A 686 -19.39 -23.26 -20.85
N ALA A 687 -20.05 -24.41 -20.85
CA ALA A 687 -20.29 -25.25 -22.03
C ALA A 687 -21.77 -25.28 -22.44
N ALA A 688 -22.60 -24.43 -21.82
CA ALA A 688 -23.92 -24.09 -22.30
C ALA A 688 -23.85 -22.73 -23.03
N CYS A 689 -24.79 -22.47 -23.94
CA CYS A 689 -24.85 -21.24 -24.72
C CYS A 689 -26.22 -20.57 -24.63
N ARG A 690 -26.25 -19.25 -24.82
CA ARG A 690 -27.46 -18.43 -24.93
C ARG A 690 -27.25 -17.35 -25.99
N ASP A 691 -28.24 -17.14 -26.85
CA ASP A 691 -28.27 -16.00 -27.76
C ASP A 691 -28.75 -14.74 -27.04
N LYS A 692 -28.22 -13.58 -27.43
CA LYS A 692 -28.68 -12.27 -26.93
C LYS A 692 -29.95 -11.85 -27.70
N LEU A 693 -30.92 -11.27 -27.00
CA LEU A 693 -32.17 -10.78 -27.60
C LEU A 693 -32.04 -9.31 -28.00
N THR A 694 -32.57 -8.90 -29.16
CA THR A 694 -32.58 -7.48 -29.57
C THR A 694 -33.45 -6.60 -28.66
N SER A 695 -34.41 -7.16 -27.93
CA SER A 695 -35.14 -6.51 -26.84
C SER A 695 -34.34 -6.30 -25.55
N GLY A 696 -33.10 -6.78 -25.48
CA GLY A 696 -32.35 -6.98 -24.25
C GLY A 696 -32.73 -8.29 -23.55
N GLY A 697 -31.79 -8.81 -22.74
CA GLY A 697 -31.87 -10.14 -22.13
C GLY A 697 -31.21 -11.24 -22.99
N GLU A 698 -31.29 -12.47 -22.47
CA GLU A 698 -30.74 -13.67 -23.11
C GLU A 698 -31.88 -14.67 -23.39
N GLY A 699 -31.73 -15.48 -24.45
CA GLY A 699 -32.64 -16.57 -24.78
C GLY A 699 -32.49 -17.79 -23.85
N PRO A 700 -33.30 -18.85 -24.06
CA PRO A 700 -33.24 -20.06 -23.24
C PRO A 700 -31.86 -20.72 -23.29
N THR A 701 -31.43 -21.33 -22.17
CA THR A 701 -30.12 -21.99 -22.07
C THR A 701 -30.08 -23.25 -22.96
N LEU A 702 -29.12 -23.30 -23.88
CA LEU A 702 -28.93 -24.41 -24.83
C LEU A 702 -27.64 -25.19 -24.53
N VAL A 703 -27.57 -26.43 -25.02
CA VAL A 703 -26.34 -27.22 -25.17
C VAL A 703 -26.15 -27.60 -26.64
N VAL A 704 -24.90 -27.65 -27.09
CA VAL A 704 -24.56 -28.00 -28.48
C VAL A 704 -24.39 -29.51 -28.62
N ILE A 705 -25.08 -30.10 -29.59
CA ILE A 705 -25.14 -31.54 -29.86
C ILE A 705 -24.27 -31.85 -31.09
N PRO A 706 -23.31 -32.80 -31.00
CA PRO A 706 -22.42 -33.14 -32.11
C PRO A 706 -23.19 -33.87 -33.22
N GLY A 707 -22.85 -33.60 -34.48
CA GLY A 707 -23.46 -34.29 -35.62
C GLY A 707 -23.07 -35.77 -35.71
N SER A 708 -23.87 -36.58 -36.40
CA SER A 708 -23.55 -37.99 -36.69
C SER A 708 -24.24 -38.50 -37.95
N GLY A 709 -23.45 -38.99 -38.90
CA GLY A 709 -23.92 -39.44 -40.21
C GLY A 709 -24.71 -38.35 -40.93
N ARG A 710 -25.99 -38.62 -41.26
CA ARG A 710 -26.89 -37.64 -41.89
C ARG A 710 -27.50 -36.60 -40.93
N LEU A 711 -27.11 -36.59 -39.65
CA LEU A 711 -27.57 -35.61 -38.67
C LEU A 711 -26.52 -34.50 -38.52
N LYS A 712 -26.83 -33.28 -38.97
CA LYS A 712 -25.97 -32.11 -38.74
C LYS A 712 -25.86 -31.78 -37.24
N PRO A 713 -24.79 -31.09 -36.79
CA PRO A 713 -24.73 -30.48 -35.47
C PRO A 713 -25.87 -29.47 -35.27
N PHE A 714 -26.40 -29.38 -34.05
CA PHE A 714 -27.48 -28.46 -33.67
C PHE A 714 -27.37 -28.08 -32.19
N ALA A 715 -27.95 -26.98 -31.77
CA ALA A 715 -28.12 -26.67 -30.35
C ALA A 715 -29.56 -27.00 -29.90
N ILE A 716 -29.73 -27.46 -28.67
CA ILE A 716 -31.03 -27.83 -28.10
C ILE A 716 -31.16 -27.29 -26.67
N GLY A 717 -32.38 -26.99 -26.23
CA GLY A 717 -32.66 -26.55 -24.86
C GLY A 717 -32.06 -27.50 -23.83
N LYS A 718 -31.23 -26.97 -22.93
CA LYS A 718 -30.66 -27.73 -21.80
C LYS A 718 -31.78 -28.27 -20.92
N TYR A 719 -32.79 -27.43 -20.69
CA TYR A 719 -33.99 -27.69 -19.91
C TYR A 719 -35.23 -27.68 -20.83
N GLU A 720 -36.40 -28.07 -20.32
CA GLU A 720 -37.66 -27.71 -20.96
C GLU A 720 -37.88 -26.19 -20.89
N VAL A 721 -38.67 -25.62 -21.82
CA VAL A 721 -39.01 -24.18 -21.78
C VAL A 721 -39.90 -23.90 -20.57
N SER A 722 -39.43 -23.02 -19.68
CA SER A 722 -40.16 -22.59 -18.50
C SER A 722 -41.06 -21.37 -18.79
N TYR A 723 -42.01 -21.08 -17.88
CA TYR A 723 -42.79 -19.84 -17.99
C TYR A 723 -41.88 -18.59 -17.96
N THR A 724 -40.76 -18.63 -17.24
CA THR A 724 -39.71 -17.60 -17.31
C THR A 724 -39.12 -17.38 -18.72
N ASP A 725 -38.87 -18.45 -19.48
CA ASP A 725 -38.25 -18.36 -20.82
C ASP A 725 -39.20 -17.77 -21.88
N ILE A 726 -40.52 -17.89 -21.68
CA ILE A 726 -41.56 -17.36 -22.57
C ILE A 726 -42.17 -16.04 -22.07
N ALA A 727 -41.90 -15.64 -20.82
CA ALA A 727 -42.52 -14.45 -20.20
C ALA A 727 -42.28 -13.16 -21.00
N ALA A 728 -41.09 -12.97 -21.58
CA ALA A 728 -40.78 -11.82 -22.43
C ALA A 728 -41.64 -11.78 -23.70
N PHE A 729 -41.87 -12.94 -24.35
CA PHE A 729 -42.75 -13.05 -25.51
C PHE A 729 -44.20 -12.72 -25.15
N CYS A 730 -44.73 -13.30 -24.06
CA CYS A 730 -46.09 -13.02 -23.63
C CYS A 730 -46.28 -11.52 -23.31
N LYS A 731 -45.36 -10.92 -22.53
CA LYS A 731 -45.41 -9.50 -22.17
C LYS A 731 -45.28 -8.55 -23.37
N ILE A 732 -44.54 -8.91 -24.42
CA ILE A 732 -44.32 -8.06 -25.61
C ILE A 732 -45.44 -8.23 -26.64
N THR A 733 -46.10 -9.39 -26.70
CA THR A 733 -47.08 -9.69 -27.76
C THR A 733 -48.53 -9.72 -27.29
N ASP A 734 -48.77 -9.79 -25.98
CA ASP A 734 -50.09 -9.99 -25.33
C ASP A 734 -50.84 -11.24 -25.81
N GLN A 735 -50.12 -12.24 -26.34
CA GLN A 735 -50.70 -13.45 -26.93
C GLN A 735 -50.78 -14.65 -25.98
N CYS A 736 -50.31 -14.53 -24.74
CA CYS A 736 -50.37 -15.60 -23.74
C CYS A 736 -50.48 -15.08 -22.30
N ASP A 737 -51.35 -15.71 -21.53
CA ASP A 737 -51.62 -15.40 -20.12
C ASP A 737 -50.69 -16.21 -19.20
N LEU A 738 -49.83 -15.50 -18.45
CA LEU A 738 -48.87 -16.10 -17.52
C LEU A 738 -49.45 -16.39 -16.13
N ASN A 739 -50.67 -15.93 -15.82
CA ASN A 739 -51.28 -16.10 -14.49
C ASN A 739 -51.75 -17.54 -14.22
N LYS A 740 -51.73 -18.40 -15.24
CA LYS A 740 -52.14 -19.81 -15.19
C LYS A 740 -51.10 -20.76 -14.58
N SER A 741 -49.99 -20.25 -14.04
CA SER A 741 -48.95 -21.03 -13.37
C SER A 741 -48.63 -20.48 -11.99
N SER A 742 -48.58 -21.38 -10.98
CA SER A 742 -48.15 -21.07 -9.62
C SER A 742 -46.63 -20.93 -9.47
N ASN A 743 -45.84 -21.31 -10.48
CA ASN A 743 -44.37 -21.23 -10.42
C ASN A 743 -43.78 -20.94 -11.81
N GLN A 744 -43.07 -19.81 -11.95
CA GLN A 744 -42.49 -19.40 -13.22
C GLN A 744 -41.37 -20.34 -13.71
N SER A 745 -40.70 -21.07 -12.81
CA SER A 745 -39.64 -22.04 -13.13
C SER A 745 -40.15 -23.43 -13.55
N TYR A 746 -41.45 -23.64 -13.65
CA TYR A 746 -42.04 -24.91 -14.15
C TYR A 746 -42.11 -24.92 -15.68
N PRO A 747 -42.11 -26.12 -16.32
CA PRO A 747 -42.26 -26.23 -17.78
C PRO A 747 -43.61 -25.70 -18.25
N VAL A 748 -43.62 -25.09 -19.44
CA VAL A 748 -44.85 -24.63 -20.11
C VAL A 748 -45.62 -25.82 -20.66
N THR A 749 -46.83 -26.03 -20.15
CA THR A 749 -47.77 -27.08 -20.61
C THR A 749 -49.15 -26.52 -21.00
N THR A 750 -49.54 -25.38 -20.42
CA THR A 750 -50.88 -24.76 -20.56
C THR A 750 -51.14 -24.04 -21.88
N PHE A 751 -50.21 -24.07 -22.85
CA PHE A 751 -50.28 -23.34 -24.11
C PHE A 751 -50.29 -24.28 -25.32
N ASP A 752 -51.23 -24.09 -26.24
CA ASP A 752 -51.31 -24.88 -27.48
C ASP A 752 -50.07 -24.71 -28.37
N ILE A 753 -49.85 -25.68 -29.25
CA ILE A 753 -48.81 -25.65 -30.31
C ILE A 753 -48.84 -24.36 -31.15
N SER A 754 -49.99 -23.67 -31.24
CA SER A 754 -50.11 -22.40 -31.95
C SER A 754 -49.31 -21.27 -31.27
N ILE A 755 -49.28 -21.24 -29.94
CA ILE A 755 -48.52 -20.28 -29.12
C ILE A 755 -47.02 -20.59 -29.26
N VAL A 756 -46.66 -21.86 -29.12
CA VAL A 756 -45.27 -22.35 -29.24
C VAL A 756 -44.66 -21.98 -30.59
N LYS A 757 -45.41 -22.14 -31.69
CA LYS A 757 -44.98 -21.69 -33.02
C LYS A 757 -44.74 -20.17 -33.10
N ARG A 758 -45.56 -19.35 -32.44
CA ARG A 758 -45.40 -17.89 -32.41
C ARG A 758 -44.22 -17.46 -31.55
N TYR A 759 -44.01 -18.11 -30.39
CA TYR A 759 -42.81 -17.94 -29.55
C TYR A 759 -41.53 -18.27 -30.32
N LEU A 760 -41.45 -19.42 -31.00
CA LEU A 760 -40.27 -19.82 -31.79
C LEU A 760 -39.97 -18.84 -32.94
N LYS A 761 -41.00 -18.34 -33.63
CA LYS A 761 -40.85 -17.30 -34.67
C LYS A 761 -40.38 -15.96 -34.09
N TRP A 762 -40.89 -15.56 -32.93
CA TRP A 762 -40.43 -14.36 -32.21
C TRP A 762 -38.99 -14.50 -31.75
N LEU A 763 -38.63 -15.62 -31.11
CA LEU A 763 -37.29 -15.91 -30.61
C LEU A 763 -36.27 -15.92 -31.76
N SER A 764 -36.65 -16.49 -32.91
CA SER A 764 -35.82 -16.42 -34.13
C SER A 764 -35.55 -14.98 -34.58
N LYS A 765 -36.59 -14.13 -34.61
CA LYS A 765 -36.45 -12.71 -34.98
C LYS A 765 -35.66 -11.89 -33.95
N GLN A 766 -35.74 -12.22 -32.66
CA GLN A 766 -35.01 -11.53 -31.59
C GLN A 766 -33.51 -11.89 -31.55
N THR A 767 -33.14 -13.09 -32.01
CA THR A 767 -31.76 -13.60 -31.96
C THR A 767 -31.03 -13.54 -33.30
N GLN A 768 -31.76 -13.37 -34.41
CA GLN A 768 -31.29 -13.57 -35.79
C GLN A 768 -30.79 -15.01 -36.06
N ARG A 769 -31.38 -16.00 -35.38
CA ARG A 769 -31.04 -17.44 -35.50
C ARG A 769 -32.29 -18.28 -35.75
N THR A 770 -32.17 -19.42 -36.43
CA THR A 770 -33.34 -20.28 -36.68
C THR A 770 -33.68 -21.12 -35.45
N TYR A 771 -34.76 -20.75 -34.74
CA TYR A 771 -35.32 -21.53 -33.63
C TYR A 771 -36.60 -22.27 -34.07
N ARG A 772 -36.68 -23.56 -33.74
CA ARG A 772 -37.81 -24.45 -34.04
C ARG A 772 -38.03 -25.49 -32.94
N LEU A 773 -39.03 -26.36 -33.11
CA LEU A 773 -39.06 -27.63 -32.37
C LEU A 773 -38.03 -28.60 -32.95
N PRO A 774 -37.39 -29.45 -32.12
CA PRO A 774 -36.60 -30.57 -32.61
C PRO A 774 -37.48 -31.59 -33.34
N THR A 775 -36.87 -32.31 -34.27
CA THR A 775 -37.43 -33.55 -34.82
C THR A 775 -37.29 -34.69 -33.80
N LYS A 776 -38.11 -35.73 -33.94
CA LYS A 776 -38.00 -36.96 -33.14
C LYS A 776 -36.59 -37.56 -33.18
N ARG A 777 -35.90 -37.47 -34.34
CA ARG A 777 -34.53 -37.95 -34.51
C ARG A 777 -33.53 -37.13 -33.69
N GLU A 778 -33.60 -35.81 -33.78
CA GLU A 778 -32.72 -34.90 -33.02
C GLU A 778 -32.93 -35.06 -31.51
N TRP A 779 -34.19 -35.06 -31.05
CA TRP A 779 -34.51 -35.17 -29.62
C TRP A 779 -34.05 -36.50 -29.02
N VAL A 780 -34.40 -37.64 -29.64
CA VAL A 780 -34.00 -38.97 -29.15
C VAL A 780 -32.48 -39.17 -29.19
N TYR A 781 -31.79 -38.59 -30.19
CA TYR A 781 -30.34 -38.62 -30.28
C TYR A 781 -29.68 -37.79 -29.17
N ALA A 782 -30.12 -36.54 -28.98
CA ALA A 782 -29.65 -35.66 -27.91
C ALA A 782 -29.93 -36.25 -26.51
N ALA A 783 -31.11 -36.85 -26.31
CA ALA A 783 -31.53 -37.48 -25.06
C ALA A 783 -30.71 -38.74 -24.73
N LYS A 784 -30.41 -39.58 -25.73
CA LYS A 784 -29.55 -40.74 -25.55
C LYS A 784 -28.11 -40.34 -25.22
N SER A 785 -27.55 -39.35 -25.92
CA SER A 785 -26.14 -38.93 -25.81
C SER A 785 -25.13 -40.06 -26.07
N SER A 786 -23.83 -39.78 -25.92
CA SER A 786 -22.76 -40.75 -26.19
C SER A 786 -22.76 -41.94 -25.23
N ASN A 787 -23.12 -41.72 -23.96
CA ASN A 787 -23.10 -42.72 -22.89
C ASN A 787 -24.50 -42.85 -22.27
N TYR A 788 -25.45 -43.39 -23.03
CA TYR A 788 -26.85 -43.47 -22.59
C TYR A 788 -27.01 -44.27 -21.28
N ARG A 789 -27.51 -43.59 -20.26
CA ARG A 789 -27.96 -44.16 -18.99
C ARG A 789 -29.25 -43.43 -18.61
N LEU A 790 -30.34 -44.17 -18.45
CA LEU A 790 -31.63 -43.60 -18.03
C LEU A 790 -31.55 -43.18 -16.56
N ASP A 791 -31.92 -41.94 -16.23
CA ASP A 791 -31.87 -41.45 -14.84
C ASP A 791 -32.86 -42.22 -13.94
N PRO A 792 -32.42 -42.93 -12.88
CA PRO A 792 -33.32 -43.60 -11.93
C PRO A 792 -34.12 -42.62 -11.05
N ASN A 793 -33.77 -41.33 -11.05
CA ASN A 793 -34.46 -40.28 -10.30
C ASN A 793 -35.29 -39.32 -11.18
N ARG A 794 -35.48 -39.65 -12.47
CA ARG A 794 -36.38 -38.95 -13.38
C ARG A 794 -37.77 -38.75 -12.77
N ASN A 795 -38.38 -37.58 -12.99
CA ASN A 795 -39.70 -37.26 -12.47
C ASN A 795 -40.79 -38.01 -13.26
N CYS A 796 -41.10 -39.24 -12.83
CA CYS A 796 -42.06 -40.14 -13.46
C CYS A 796 -42.85 -40.89 -12.36
N HIS A 797 -44.06 -41.35 -12.68
CA HIS A 797 -44.95 -41.93 -11.68
C HIS A 797 -44.44 -43.30 -11.18
N LEU A 798 -44.21 -43.39 -9.87
CA LEU A 798 -43.90 -44.62 -9.15
C LEU A 798 -44.61 -44.60 -7.80
N SER A 799 -45.36 -45.65 -7.47
CA SER A 799 -46.02 -45.81 -6.17
C SER A 799 -45.86 -47.27 -5.71
N THR A 800 -44.73 -47.57 -5.05
CA THR A 800 -44.36 -48.94 -4.66
C THR A 800 -43.65 -48.95 -3.30
N ARG A 801 -44.04 -49.87 -2.40
CA ARG A 801 -43.37 -50.10 -1.09
C ARG A 801 -43.10 -48.80 -0.30
N GLY A 802 -44.12 -47.96 -0.16
CA GLY A 802 -44.06 -46.68 0.56
C GLY A 802 -43.41 -45.51 -0.20
N ILE A 803 -42.67 -45.76 -1.28
CA ILE A 803 -42.06 -44.70 -2.10
C ILE A 803 -43.08 -44.19 -3.12
N LYS A 804 -43.37 -42.88 -3.06
CA LYS A 804 -44.08 -42.13 -4.10
C LYS A 804 -43.10 -41.21 -4.85
N LYS A 805 -43.10 -41.25 -6.18
CA LYS A 805 -42.42 -40.30 -7.10
C LYS A 805 -43.36 -39.96 -8.26
N GLY A 806 -43.13 -38.82 -8.91
CA GLY A 806 -44.04 -38.31 -9.93
C GLY A 806 -45.32 -37.70 -9.31
N GLY A 807 -46.36 -37.59 -10.14
CA GLY A 807 -47.65 -36.98 -9.76
C GLY A 807 -47.71 -35.46 -9.97
N GLU A 808 -46.61 -34.74 -9.83
CA GLU A 808 -46.54 -33.27 -9.99
C GLU A 808 -45.35 -32.81 -10.85
N LEU A 809 -45.43 -31.58 -11.36
CA LEU A 809 -44.33 -30.92 -12.08
C LEU A 809 -43.22 -30.47 -11.12
N VAL A 810 -41.97 -30.66 -11.52
CA VAL A 810 -40.80 -30.02 -10.90
C VAL A 810 -40.26 -28.88 -11.78
N ARG A 811 -39.41 -28.03 -11.20
CA ARG A 811 -38.71 -26.97 -11.93
C ARG A 811 -37.86 -27.59 -13.04
N THR A 812 -37.76 -26.94 -14.20
CA THR A 812 -37.07 -27.49 -15.38
C THR A 812 -35.56 -27.75 -15.17
N THR A 813 -34.97 -27.13 -14.14
CA THR A 813 -33.59 -27.33 -13.70
C THR A 813 -33.38 -28.51 -12.75
N ILE A 814 -34.44 -29.16 -12.25
CA ILE A 814 -34.36 -30.29 -11.31
C ILE A 814 -34.39 -31.61 -12.08
N GLY A 815 -33.23 -32.24 -12.19
CA GLY A 815 -33.05 -33.56 -12.78
C GLY A 815 -31.57 -33.86 -13.05
N ARG A 816 -31.20 -35.12 -13.33
CA ARG A 816 -29.83 -35.44 -13.76
C ARG A 816 -29.63 -35.02 -15.22
N GLN A 817 -28.50 -34.39 -15.55
CA GLN A 817 -28.09 -34.16 -16.93
C GLN A 817 -27.43 -35.41 -17.56
N ASN A 818 -27.59 -35.61 -18.87
CA ASN A 818 -26.86 -36.64 -19.63
C ASN A 818 -25.43 -36.19 -20.04
N SER A 819 -24.68 -36.99 -20.81
CA SER A 819 -23.28 -36.66 -21.12
C SER A 819 -23.09 -35.41 -21.98
N TRP A 820 -24.13 -34.96 -22.69
CA TRP A 820 -24.13 -33.69 -23.46
C TRP A 820 -24.84 -32.54 -22.71
N GLY A 821 -25.22 -32.75 -21.44
CA GLY A 821 -25.76 -31.71 -20.57
C GLY A 821 -27.28 -31.55 -20.60
N MET A 822 -28.01 -32.33 -21.41
CA MET A 822 -29.47 -32.26 -21.50
C MET A 822 -30.11 -32.79 -20.20
N VAL A 823 -31.03 -32.03 -19.61
CA VAL A 823 -31.81 -32.33 -18.39
C VAL A 823 -33.25 -32.71 -18.76
N ASN A 824 -33.91 -33.51 -17.92
CA ASN A 824 -35.29 -34.00 -18.08
C ASN A 824 -35.56 -34.75 -19.40
N TYR A 825 -34.53 -35.35 -19.98
CA TYR A 825 -34.54 -36.09 -21.26
C TYR A 825 -35.36 -37.41 -21.26
N ALA A 826 -36.22 -37.64 -20.27
CA ALA A 826 -37.04 -38.84 -20.14
C ALA A 826 -38.27 -38.71 -19.20
N GLY A 827 -38.47 -37.57 -18.54
CA GLY A 827 -39.40 -37.40 -17.42
C GLY A 827 -39.75 -35.92 -17.18
N ASN A 828 -40.58 -35.65 -16.18
CA ASN A 828 -41.21 -34.35 -15.84
C ASN A 828 -42.37 -33.97 -16.78
N VAL A 829 -42.08 -33.67 -18.04
CA VAL A 829 -43.07 -33.55 -19.12
C VAL A 829 -42.64 -34.37 -20.33
N GLN A 830 -43.63 -34.91 -21.06
CA GLN A 830 -43.38 -35.37 -22.42
C GLN A 830 -43.30 -34.15 -23.36
N GLU A 831 -42.55 -34.23 -24.45
CA GLU A 831 -42.19 -33.04 -25.24
C GLU A 831 -42.60 -33.12 -26.71
N TRP A 832 -43.15 -32.01 -27.24
CA TRP A 832 -43.51 -31.89 -28.64
C TRP A 832 -42.32 -31.90 -29.59
N VAL A 833 -42.35 -32.85 -30.53
CA VAL A 833 -41.36 -32.99 -31.61
C VAL A 833 -42.04 -33.29 -32.95
N TYR A 834 -41.34 -32.98 -34.04
CA TYR A 834 -41.79 -33.36 -35.38
C TYR A 834 -41.27 -34.73 -35.81
N HIS A 835 -42.17 -35.64 -36.17
CA HIS A 835 -41.84 -36.91 -36.80
C HIS A 835 -41.81 -36.78 -38.33
N THR A 836 -41.63 -37.91 -39.03
CA THR A 836 -41.74 -38.00 -40.49
C THR A 836 -43.09 -37.47 -40.97
N GLY A 837 -43.11 -36.87 -42.18
CA GLY A 837 -44.30 -36.20 -42.71
C GLY A 837 -44.74 -34.94 -41.93
N LYS A 838 -43.89 -34.39 -41.04
CA LYS A 838 -44.23 -33.28 -40.13
C LYS A 838 -45.37 -33.60 -39.13
N LYS A 839 -45.68 -34.88 -38.90
CA LYS A 839 -46.64 -35.30 -37.87
C LYS A 839 -46.13 -34.86 -36.49
N LEU A 840 -47.00 -34.24 -35.68
CA LEU A 840 -46.69 -33.87 -34.30
C LEU A 840 -46.83 -35.09 -33.38
N VAL A 841 -45.85 -35.32 -32.53
CA VAL A 841 -45.88 -36.35 -31.48
C VAL A 841 -45.27 -35.80 -30.19
N ALA A 842 -45.61 -36.39 -29.05
CA ALA A 842 -44.89 -36.19 -27.81
C ALA A 842 -43.84 -37.30 -27.63
N VAL A 843 -42.67 -36.99 -27.06
CA VAL A 843 -41.61 -37.96 -26.71
C VAL A 843 -41.11 -37.79 -25.29
N GLY A 844 -40.46 -38.82 -24.75
CA GLY A 844 -40.20 -38.90 -23.32
C GLY A 844 -41.43 -39.35 -22.55
N GLY A 845 -41.46 -39.12 -21.24
CA GLY A 845 -42.61 -39.35 -20.39
C GLY A 845 -42.86 -38.19 -19.43
N SER A 846 -44.06 -38.13 -18.88
CA SER A 846 -44.47 -37.12 -17.90
C SER A 846 -44.28 -37.60 -16.46
N HIS A 847 -44.43 -36.67 -15.50
CA HIS A 847 -44.60 -36.96 -14.08
C HIS A 847 -45.74 -37.96 -13.77
N ASN A 848 -46.71 -38.12 -14.65
CA ASN A 848 -47.81 -39.08 -14.54
C ASN A 848 -47.58 -40.37 -15.35
N THR A 849 -46.50 -40.44 -16.15
CA THR A 849 -46.12 -41.65 -16.89
C THR A 849 -45.48 -42.66 -15.95
N SER A 850 -46.02 -43.87 -15.90
CA SER A 850 -45.48 -45.02 -15.17
C SER A 850 -43.96 -45.19 -15.42
N MET A 851 -43.16 -45.23 -14.35
CA MET A 851 -41.70 -45.23 -14.35
C MET A 851 -41.07 -46.15 -15.41
N GLU A 852 -41.58 -47.37 -15.57
CA GLU A 852 -41.17 -48.36 -16.57
C GLU A 852 -41.22 -47.82 -18.02
N ARG A 853 -42.37 -47.26 -18.43
CA ARG A 853 -42.59 -46.70 -19.77
C ARG A 853 -41.93 -45.33 -19.96
N CYS A 854 -41.57 -44.64 -18.86
CA CYS A 854 -40.99 -43.31 -18.85
C CYS A 854 -39.52 -43.34 -19.33
N THR A 855 -39.29 -43.25 -20.64
CA THR A 855 -37.98 -43.46 -21.29
C THR A 855 -37.71 -42.43 -22.39
N ALA A 856 -36.44 -42.19 -22.71
CA ALA A 856 -36.02 -41.30 -23.81
C ALA A 856 -36.44 -41.74 -25.23
N THR A 857 -37.13 -42.89 -25.35
CA THR A 857 -37.67 -43.43 -26.61
C THR A 857 -39.18 -43.56 -26.61
N ALA A 858 -39.85 -43.34 -25.48
CA ALA A 858 -41.30 -43.30 -25.41
C ALA A 858 -41.85 -42.25 -26.39
N THR A 859 -42.98 -42.56 -27.02
CA THR A 859 -43.64 -41.70 -28.00
C THR A 859 -45.15 -41.85 -27.86
N VAL A 860 -45.87 -40.74 -27.89
CA VAL A 860 -47.34 -40.69 -27.89
C VAL A 860 -47.82 -39.80 -29.03
N GLU A 861 -48.88 -40.20 -29.73
CA GLU A 861 -49.50 -39.36 -30.75
C GLU A 861 -50.11 -38.11 -30.11
N HIS A 862 -49.98 -36.93 -30.73
CA HIS A 862 -50.40 -35.68 -30.09
C HIS A 862 -51.05 -34.68 -31.04
N SER A 863 -52.21 -34.14 -30.65
CA SER A 863 -52.98 -33.16 -31.43
C SER A 863 -52.43 -31.74 -31.40
N GLY A 864 -51.63 -31.43 -30.37
CA GLY A 864 -51.04 -30.11 -30.14
C GLY A 864 -51.93 -29.15 -29.33
N LYS A 865 -53.04 -29.64 -28.79
CA LYS A 865 -53.82 -28.94 -27.74
C LYS A 865 -53.05 -28.93 -26.42
N ALA A 866 -53.22 -27.90 -25.60
CA ALA A 866 -52.65 -27.84 -24.26
C ALA A 866 -53.17 -28.98 -23.34
N ASP A 867 -52.30 -29.49 -22.47
CA ASP A 867 -52.65 -30.45 -21.42
C ASP A 867 -51.75 -30.27 -20.18
N LYS A 868 -51.85 -31.12 -19.14
CA LYS A 868 -51.05 -30.97 -17.90
C LYS A 868 -49.66 -31.62 -17.96
N GLN A 869 -49.40 -32.50 -18.92
CA GLN A 869 -48.29 -33.44 -19.01
C GLN A 869 -47.32 -33.14 -20.15
N THR A 870 -47.74 -32.39 -21.17
CA THR A 870 -46.97 -32.15 -22.40
C THR A 870 -46.43 -30.72 -22.46
N GLY A 871 -45.12 -30.59 -22.68
CA GLY A 871 -44.44 -29.32 -22.92
C GLY A 871 -43.54 -29.37 -24.15
N PHE A 872 -42.45 -28.59 -24.14
CA PHE A 872 -41.47 -28.58 -25.24
C PHE A 872 -40.10 -28.04 -24.80
N ARG A 873 -39.06 -28.39 -25.56
CA ARG A 873 -37.80 -27.64 -25.60
C ARG A 873 -37.54 -27.12 -27.01
N VAL A 874 -36.75 -26.06 -27.10
CA VAL A 874 -36.36 -25.47 -28.40
C VAL A 874 -35.17 -26.21 -29.01
N ALA A 875 -35.08 -26.22 -30.34
CA ALA A 875 -33.88 -26.52 -31.09
C ALA A 875 -33.48 -25.30 -31.93
N ARG A 876 -32.18 -25.04 -32.01
CA ARG A 876 -31.57 -23.93 -32.74
C ARG A 876 -30.60 -24.51 -33.76
N GLU A 877 -30.76 -24.11 -35.01
CA GLU A 877 -29.88 -24.53 -36.08
C GLU A 877 -28.52 -23.83 -35.96
N LEU A 878 -27.46 -24.54 -36.31
CA LEU A 878 -26.13 -23.95 -36.49
C LEU A 878 -25.94 -23.68 -37.97
N VAL A 879 -25.35 -22.53 -38.28
CA VAL A 879 -24.90 -22.21 -39.65
C VAL A 879 -23.61 -22.98 -39.89
N ASP A 880 -23.48 -23.69 -41.01
CA ASP A 880 -22.19 -24.24 -41.42
C ASP A 880 -21.24 -23.06 -41.73
N ILE A 881 -20.04 -23.05 -41.12
CA ILE A 881 -19.07 -21.94 -41.16
C ILE A 881 -18.11 -22.08 -42.35
#